data_AF-A0A524H6Y3-F1
#
_entry.id   AF-A0A524H6Y3-F1
#
_cell.length_a   1.000
_cell.length_b   1.000
_cell.length_c   1.000
_cell.angle_alpha   90.00
_cell.angle_beta   90.00
_cell.angle_gamma   90.00
#
_symmetry.space_group_name_H-M   'P 1'
#
loop_
_entity.id
_entity.type
_entity.pdbx_description
1 polymer ?
#
loop_
_entity_poly.entity_id
_entity_poly.type
_entity_poly.pdbx_seq_one_letter_code
_entity_poly.pdbx_strand_id
1 'polypeptide(L)'
;MPSNSALRLGALLGALLVTGAPLRAQTAEMTKQEYFQYVPLTYPRIVRQTVADSVFELYGPAVGSGFRDVAPRDGVDDARGELLHALGVRFAPFMIRNTGNVPLDMQKAQELSGSTILTVDRWDIHAGARLVGTETVNFASLGDDPCPAGAVSHDSLLTLLRAQTPIEDCRVLQLLREFNPNSPLEERFNTAAVPADYDPFSVLYWNWPGFSPSTWKAAFEDPSTGRMKAEYRPAISVYVHPFISPVAVLGSQDERYEFTMQYWFFYPYNDAGNKHEGDWEHINVVISPMSQVTGPQTGEQIEELLRRGPDQLGGDDPLVIRRIDYYFHENVMPVDFSSPNAYAPREEWRRQYQAQAAEKVGADKVAAIVRYRAWADSAETIVNTHPIAYIGANSKGLDLFLYSPGAHNQDGHGTYPFAGIYQGIGPADAAEEVKKQFDHQAYLTGGASLPDYVEPFDSASRVKLLPDWERVYTQVYTDPDYRRDWAWFVLPIRSGYPAAKSPFAGIVSHAETGNLAPFMVTYNGGWNRSGASGGYHLYDPNRLHALVTSSPLDQVQNNLGYLNAPVVALITLPPVDVIYKILLLPVRRMFGKFPPQYIPKAELPIRVMSVGGGVMTANMQSDWVALLLAGPQLGEIVGRYVVADSTVTPAGQETDEADNATSYAVQVSFYLGKRWVTENTFHNSNSGLSISVPIADSPADPFDVTGTLNFYELASSIRYNLLTGGIQPYLKVGYGWSWYRVTDIATDGVPLSDPDGPWIRQPTFFPNTNLWPNTTHWGAGLEFFLLRSNAPLFRGVDVSLKGEWASYHSGLGVSFENAALLGFDSQPSVTRSTLSFFGVVSF
;
A
#
# COMPACT_ATOMS: atom_id res chain seq x y z
N MET A 1 -22.45 43.01 7.54
CA MET A 1 -21.46 42.32 6.68
C MET A 1 -20.53 41.47 7.54
N PRO A 2 -20.83 40.17 7.69
CA PRO A 2 -19.78 39.14 7.70
C PRO A 2 -20.27 37.84 7.00
N SER A 3 -20.27 37.80 5.67
CA SER A 3 -20.62 36.58 4.90
C SER A 3 -19.46 36.03 4.05
N ASN A 4 -18.25 36.61 4.19
CA ASN A 4 -17.08 36.26 3.37
C ASN A 4 -16.01 35.42 4.11
N SER A 5 -16.23 35.05 5.37
CA SER A 5 -15.21 34.37 6.19
C SER A 5 -15.03 32.90 5.80
N ALA A 6 -16.13 32.18 5.57
CA ALA A 6 -16.10 30.77 5.14
C ALA A 6 -15.61 30.62 3.69
N LEU A 7 -15.99 31.58 2.83
CA LEU A 7 -15.54 31.66 1.44
C LEU A 7 -14.02 31.90 1.34
N ARG A 8 -13.46 32.71 2.25
CA ARG A 8 -12.01 32.93 2.33
C ARG A 8 -11.27 31.74 2.91
N LEU A 9 -11.83 30.97 3.85
CA LEU A 9 -11.13 29.80 4.40
C LEU A 9 -11.12 28.61 3.41
N GLY A 10 -12.25 28.34 2.73
CA GLY A 10 -12.35 27.31 1.69
C GLY A 10 -11.56 27.66 0.43
N ALA A 11 -11.57 28.94 0.02
CA ALA A 11 -10.73 29.41 -1.08
C ALA A 11 -9.25 29.56 -0.68
N LEU A 12 -8.90 29.87 0.58
CA LEU A 12 -7.50 29.84 1.03
C LEU A 12 -6.97 28.41 1.13
N LEU A 13 -7.76 27.44 1.60
CA LEU A 13 -7.35 26.03 1.63
C LEU A 13 -7.21 25.47 0.21
N GLY A 14 -8.15 25.81 -0.68
CA GLY A 14 -8.04 25.49 -2.11
C GLY A 14 -6.88 26.20 -2.80
N ALA A 15 -6.60 27.46 -2.47
CA ALA A 15 -5.48 28.21 -3.04
C ALA A 15 -4.13 27.80 -2.44
N LEU A 16 -4.02 27.50 -1.15
CA LEU A 16 -2.78 27.00 -0.51
C LEU A 16 -2.40 25.61 -1.02
N LEU A 17 -3.38 24.77 -1.37
CA LEU A 17 -3.14 23.48 -2.04
C LEU A 17 -2.75 23.63 -3.52
N VAL A 18 -3.16 24.72 -4.18
CA VAL A 18 -2.81 25.03 -5.58
C VAL A 18 -1.51 25.87 -5.70
N THR A 19 -1.13 26.61 -4.65
CA THR A 19 0.11 27.40 -4.60
C THR A 19 1.24 26.71 -3.86
N GLY A 20 1.08 25.43 -3.48
CA GLY A 20 2.21 24.57 -3.17
C GLY A 20 3.08 24.53 -4.42
N ALA A 21 4.10 25.41 -4.46
CA ALA A 21 5.08 25.42 -5.53
C ALA A 21 5.48 23.96 -5.75
N PRO A 22 5.40 23.42 -6.99
CA PRO A 22 5.88 22.08 -7.24
C PRO A 22 7.28 22.04 -6.66
N LEU A 23 7.51 21.17 -5.67
CA LEU A 23 8.85 20.80 -5.28
C LEU A 23 9.50 20.41 -6.59
N ARG A 24 10.36 21.29 -7.13
CA ARG A 24 11.01 21.07 -8.42
C ARG A 24 11.53 19.65 -8.35
N ALA A 25 11.05 18.78 -9.25
CA ALA A 25 11.56 17.43 -9.39
C ALA A 25 13.09 17.54 -9.36
N GLN A 26 13.69 16.99 -8.30
CA GLN A 26 15.09 17.21 -8.00
C GLN A 26 15.91 16.36 -8.97
N THR A 27 16.14 16.91 -10.17
CA THR A 27 16.94 16.29 -11.23
C THR A 27 18.43 16.58 -11.10
N ALA A 28 18.87 17.16 -9.98
CA ALA A 28 20.28 17.41 -9.71
C ALA A 28 20.88 16.17 -9.03
N GLU A 29 22.00 15.70 -9.57
CA GLU A 29 22.81 14.64 -8.97
C GLU A 29 23.18 14.99 -7.53
N MET A 30 23.02 14.02 -6.63
CA MET A 30 23.52 14.15 -5.26
C MET A 30 25.04 14.20 -5.31
N THR A 31 25.64 15.18 -4.64
CA THR A 31 27.08 15.16 -4.41
C THR A 31 27.46 13.97 -3.54
N LYS A 32 28.72 13.52 -3.64
CA LYS A 32 29.21 12.41 -2.80
C LYS A 32 29.02 12.68 -1.30
N GLN A 33 29.24 13.93 -0.91
CA GLN A 33 29.03 14.40 0.46
C GLN A 33 27.58 14.29 0.91
N GLU A 34 26.62 14.60 0.02
CA GLU A 34 25.20 14.42 0.31
C GLU A 34 24.84 12.95 0.44
N TYR A 35 25.25 12.07 -0.48
CA TYR A 35 24.85 10.65 -0.42
C TYR A 35 25.37 9.98 0.85
N PHE A 36 26.58 10.31 1.29
CA PHE A 36 27.19 9.63 2.43
C PHE A 36 26.37 9.82 3.72
N GLN A 37 25.64 10.93 3.85
CA GLN A 37 24.73 11.17 4.96
C GLN A 37 23.58 10.17 5.04
N TYR A 38 23.28 9.43 3.97
CA TYR A 38 22.23 8.41 3.93
C TYR A 38 22.79 7.01 4.18
N VAL A 39 24.10 6.79 3.95
CA VAL A 39 24.72 5.47 4.01
C VAL A 39 24.92 5.02 5.48
N PRO A 40 24.37 3.87 5.89
CA PRO A 40 24.62 3.28 7.20
C PRO A 40 26.11 2.99 7.38
N LEU A 41 26.63 3.30 8.56
CA LEU A 41 28.03 3.07 8.93
C LEU A 41 28.27 1.61 9.37
N THR A 42 27.61 0.66 8.71
CA THR A 42 27.66 -0.77 9.01
C THR A 42 27.67 -1.56 7.71
N TYR A 43 28.54 -2.56 7.61
CA TYR A 43 28.50 -3.51 6.49
C TYR A 43 27.56 -4.66 6.81
N PRO A 44 26.64 -5.04 5.90
CA PRO A 44 25.95 -6.30 6.05
C PRO A 44 26.96 -7.46 5.97
N ARG A 45 26.69 -8.52 6.72
CA ARG A 45 27.47 -9.76 6.59
C ARG A 45 26.93 -10.57 5.42
N ILE A 46 27.84 -11.15 4.63
CA ILE A 46 27.46 -12.13 3.62
C ILE A 46 26.77 -13.32 4.30
N VAL A 47 25.66 -13.78 3.71
CA VAL A 47 24.90 -14.91 4.25
C VAL A 47 25.54 -16.21 3.76
N ARG A 48 25.78 -17.14 4.68
CA ARG A 48 26.46 -18.41 4.40
C ARG A 48 25.53 -19.46 3.81
N GLN A 49 26.12 -20.47 3.19
CA GLN A 49 25.45 -21.73 2.86
C GLN A 49 24.75 -22.34 4.08
N THR A 50 23.66 -23.08 3.87
CA THR A 50 23.03 -23.81 4.96
C THR A 50 23.89 -25.01 5.38
N VAL A 51 23.65 -25.53 6.58
CA VAL A 51 24.31 -26.78 7.02
C VAL A 51 23.94 -27.95 6.09
N ALA A 52 22.69 -28.01 5.65
CA ALA A 52 22.21 -29.11 4.83
C ALA A 52 22.81 -29.09 3.42
N ASP A 53 23.06 -27.93 2.81
CA ASP A 53 23.75 -27.83 1.51
C ASP A 53 25.12 -28.52 1.55
N SER A 54 25.83 -28.36 2.67
CA SER A 54 27.12 -29.00 2.88
C SER A 54 27.01 -30.52 3.11
N VAL A 55 26.00 -30.96 3.88
CA VAL A 55 25.80 -32.37 4.23
C VAL A 55 25.39 -33.19 3.00
N PHE A 56 24.54 -32.63 2.15
CA PHE A 56 24.05 -33.31 0.95
C PHE A 56 24.92 -33.06 -0.29
N GLU A 57 26.05 -32.34 -0.14
CA GLU A 57 26.93 -31.95 -1.25
C GLU A 57 26.12 -31.37 -2.42
N LEU A 58 25.26 -30.38 -2.14
CA LEU A 58 24.26 -29.88 -3.08
C LEU A 58 24.86 -29.52 -4.44
N TYR A 59 26.05 -28.94 -4.47
CA TYR A 59 26.74 -28.52 -5.70
C TYR A 59 27.74 -29.54 -6.24
N GLY A 60 27.66 -30.78 -5.77
CA GLY A 60 28.59 -31.85 -6.10
C GLY A 60 29.68 -32.02 -5.03
N PRO A 61 30.51 -33.06 -5.18
CA PRO A 61 31.50 -33.44 -4.19
C PRO A 61 32.51 -32.31 -3.94
N ALA A 62 33.20 -32.39 -2.80
CA ALA A 62 34.35 -31.52 -2.55
C ALA A 62 35.40 -31.67 -3.67
N VAL A 63 36.11 -30.57 -3.98
CA VAL A 63 37.10 -30.50 -5.05
C VAL A 63 38.11 -31.66 -4.91
N GLY A 64 38.12 -32.59 -5.88
CA GLY A 64 38.81 -33.88 -5.82
C GLY A 64 38.68 -34.67 -7.13
N SER A 65 39.02 -35.97 -7.14
CA SER A 65 39.16 -36.77 -8.38
C SER A 65 37.86 -37.08 -9.16
N GLY A 66 36.72 -36.53 -8.74
CA GLY A 66 35.43 -36.70 -9.41
C GLY A 66 34.63 -35.41 -9.62
N PHE A 67 35.15 -34.26 -9.18
CA PHE A 67 34.51 -32.95 -9.39
C PHE A 67 34.96 -32.38 -10.73
N ARG A 68 34.01 -31.95 -11.57
CA ARG A 68 34.29 -31.33 -12.87
C ARG A 68 33.47 -30.05 -13.02
N ASP A 69 34.13 -28.91 -13.19
CA ASP A 69 33.51 -27.59 -13.34
C ASP A 69 34.18 -26.89 -14.53
N VAL A 70 33.57 -27.05 -15.72
CA VAL A 70 34.18 -26.65 -16.99
C VAL A 70 33.25 -25.76 -17.81
N ALA A 71 31.96 -26.08 -17.85
CA ALA A 71 31.02 -25.39 -18.73
C ALA A 71 29.59 -25.39 -18.14
N PRO A 72 29.19 -24.32 -17.42
CA PRO A 72 29.96 -23.11 -17.11
C PRO A 72 31.02 -23.32 -16.02
N ARG A 73 31.91 -22.33 -15.83
CA ARG A 73 32.86 -22.26 -14.71
C ARG A 73 32.21 -21.52 -13.53
N ASP A 74 31.50 -22.25 -12.68
CA ASP A 74 30.58 -21.66 -11.68
C ASP A 74 30.70 -22.27 -10.28
N GLY A 75 31.68 -23.15 -10.02
CA GLY A 75 31.86 -23.80 -8.72
C GLY A 75 30.92 -24.97 -8.46
N VAL A 76 30.08 -25.33 -9.43
CA VAL A 76 29.17 -26.48 -9.42
C VAL A 76 29.74 -27.60 -10.28
N ASP A 77 29.58 -28.83 -9.83
CA ASP A 77 29.91 -29.99 -10.66
C ASP A 77 29.00 -30.04 -11.89
N ASP A 78 29.54 -30.19 -13.10
CA ASP A 78 28.82 -30.11 -14.39
C ASP A 78 27.57 -31.01 -14.38
N ALA A 79 27.66 -32.25 -13.89
CA ALA A 79 26.52 -33.18 -13.85
C ALA A 79 25.47 -32.76 -12.82
N ARG A 80 25.92 -32.21 -11.68
CA ARG A 80 25.01 -31.60 -10.70
C ARG A 80 24.35 -30.34 -11.27
N GLY A 81 25.12 -29.50 -11.97
CA GLY A 81 24.68 -28.28 -12.61
C GLY A 81 23.58 -28.54 -13.63
N GLU A 82 23.71 -29.58 -14.46
CA GLU A 82 22.68 -30.01 -15.40
C GLU A 82 21.34 -30.31 -14.70
N LEU A 83 21.36 -31.05 -13.59
CA LEU A 83 20.15 -31.35 -12.80
C LEU A 83 19.56 -30.08 -12.17
N LEU A 84 20.38 -29.28 -11.48
CA LEU A 84 19.92 -28.09 -10.77
C LEU A 84 19.36 -27.04 -11.74
N HIS A 85 19.99 -26.89 -12.90
CA HIS A 85 19.50 -26.01 -13.97
C HIS A 85 18.18 -26.52 -14.56
N ALA A 86 18.05 -27.81 -14.83
CA ALA A 86 16.80 -28.41 -15.31
C ALA A 86 15.65 -28.22 -14.30
N LEU A 87 15.91 -28.38 -13.00
CA LEU A 87 14.96 -28.03 -11.94
C LEU A 87 14.62 -26.54 -11.95
N GLY A 88 15.63 -25.69 -12.11
CA GLY A 88 15.48 -24.24 -12.20
C GLY A 88 14.58 -23.81 -13.36
N VAL A 89 14.72 -24.42 -14.53
CA VAL A 89 13.87 -24.16 -15.70
C VAL A 89 12.46 -24.69 -15.49
N ARG A 90 12.32 -25.91 -14.97
CA ARG A 90 11.02 -26.57 -14.74
C ARG A 90 10.12 -25.78 -13.77
N PHE A 91 10.72 -25.18 -12.75
CA PHE A 91 10.01 -24.42 -11.72
C PHE A 91 10.11 -22.89 -11.88
N ALA A 92 10.61 -22.41 -13.03
CA ALA A 92 10.78 -20.99 -13.29
C ALA A 92 9.44 -20.25 -13.33
N PRO A 93 9.38 -19.00 -12.85
CA PRO A 93 8.13 -18.24 -12.77
C PRO A 93 7.65 -17.75 -14.14
N PHE A 94 6.32 -17.63 -14.24
CA PHE A 94 5.66 -16.80 -15.25
C PHE A 94 5.36 -15.46 -14.59
N MET A 95 5.95 -14.38 -15.11
CA MET A 95 5.84 -13.06 -14.52
C MET A 95 4.78 -12.21 -15.21
N ILE A 96 3.90 -11.61 -14.41
CA ILE A 96 2.80 -10.77 -14.86
C ILE A 96 3.18 -9.33 -14.57
N ARG A 97 3.50 -8.59 -15.63
CA ARG A 97 4.12 -7.27 -15.53
C ARG A 97 3.07 -6.19 -15.33
N ASN A 98 2.98 -5.60 -14.15
CA ASN A 98 2.25 -4.33 -13.93
C ASN A 98 3.16 -3.11 -14.16
N THR A 99 4.45 -3.35 -14.35
CA THR A 99 5.52 -2.39 -14.67
C THR A 99 5.95 -2.50 -16.15
N GLY A 100 6.67 -1.49 -16.66
CA GLY A 100 7.40 -1.56 -17.93
C GLY A 100 8.69 -2.39 -17.89
N ASN A 101 9.18 -2.68 -16.67
CA ASN A 101 10.41 -3.42 -16.41
C ASN A 101 10.23 -4.94 -16.50
N VAL A 102 11.36 -5.62 -16.60
CA VAL A 102 11.49 -7.08 -16.59
C VAL A 102 12.86 -7.43 -15.99
N PRO A 103 12.99 -8.56 -15.27
CA PRO A 103 14.29 -8.94 -14.71
C PRO A 103 15.37 -9.11 -15.77
N LEU A 104 16.58 -8.69 -15.42
CA LEU A 104 17.76 -8.78 -16.27
C LEU A 104 18.85 -9.66 -15.65
N ASP A 105 19.65 -10.25 -16.51
CA ASP A 105 21.01 -10.63 -16.21
C ASP A 105 21.86 -9.38 -16.03
N MET A 106 22.26 -9.12 -14.80
CA MET A 106 23.02 -7.95 -14.39
C MET A 106 24.30 -7.80 -15.22
N GLN A 107 25.10 -8.86 -15.35
CA GLN A 107 26.37 -8.81 -16.09
C GLN A 107 26.15 -8.51 -17.58
N LYS A 108 25.16 -9.16 -18.21
CA LYS A 108 24.83 -8.87 -19.61
C LYS A 108 24.30 -7.45 -19.81
N ALA A 109 23.50 -6.95 -18.87
CA ALA A 109 23.05 -5.56 -18.90
C ALA A 109 24.22 -4.57 -18.75
N GLN A 110 25.25 -4.89 -17.96
CA GLN A 110 26.47 -4.08 -17.81
C GLN A 110 27.28 -4.07 -19.11
N GLU A 111 27.45 -5.23 -19.74
CA GLU A 111 28.10 -5.34 -21.05
C GLU A 111 27.40 -4.49 -22.11
N LEU A 112 26.07 -4.56 -22.16
CA LEU A 112 25.26 -3.84 -23.16
C LEU A 112 25.25 -2.32 -22.93
N SER A 113 25.28 -1.90 -21.66
CA SER A 113 25.30 -0.47 -21.29
C SER A 113 26.70 0.14 -21.27
N GLY A 114 27.76 -0.68 -21.18
CA GLY A 114 29.14 -0.23 -20.95
C GLY A 114 29.43 0.16 -19.50
N SER A 115 28.50 -0.07 -18.56
CA SER A 115 28.64 0.24 -17.13
C SER A 115 29.43 -0.85 -16.38
N THR A 116 30.73 -0.99 -16.70
CA THR A 116 31.61 -2.01 -16.09
C THR A 116 32.58 -1.46 -15.05
N ILE A 117 32.40 -0.20 -14.64
CA ILE A 117 33.30 0.47 -13.69
C ILE A 117 32.75 0.35 -12.28
N LEU A 118 33.46 -0.37 -11.42
CA LEU A 118 33.24 -0.35 -9.97
C LEU A 118 33.87 0.90 -9.38
N THR A 119 33.10 1.68 -8.63
CA THR A 119 33.61 2.85 -7.88
C THR A 119 33.81 2.50 -6.41
N VAL A 120 34.92 2.95 -5.84
CA VAL A 120 35.27 2.77 -4.42
C VAL A 120 35.53 4.14 -3.80
N ASP A 121 34.60 4.62 -2.99
CA ASP A 121 34.73 5.88 -2.25
C ASP A 121 35.24 5.62 -0.84
N ARG A 122 36.33 6.29 -0.44
CA ARG A 122 36.95 6.17 0.88
C ARG A 122 36.65 7.40 1.73
N TRP A 123 36.18 7.21 2.95
CA TRP A 123 35.66 8.26 3.83
C TRP A 123 36.34 8.28 5.19
N ASP A 124 36.78 9.44 5.63
CA ASP A 124 37.23 9.68 7.02
C ASP A 124 36.01 10.13 7.82
N ILE A 125 35.49 9.24 8.69
CA ILE A 125 34.27 9.51 9.47
C ILE A 125 34.55 10.21 10.80
N HIS A 126 35.82 10.41 11.18
CA HIS A 126 36.19 11.04 12.45
C HIS A 126 35.93 12.56 12.46
N ALA A 127 36.05 13.23 11.30
CA ALA A 127 35.96 14.70 11.18
C ALA A 127 34.74 15.20 10.38
N GLY A 128 33.56 14.65 10.64
CA GLY A 128 32.32 15.06 9.94
C GLY A 128 32.18 14.43 8.55
N ALA A 129 32.70 13.21 8.39
CA ALA A 129 32.66 12.40 7.18
C ALA A 129 33.22 13.13 5.95
N ARG A 130 34.54 13.04 5.72
CA ARG A 130 35.19 13.64 4.56
C ARG A 130 35.61 12.58 3.55
N LEU A 131 35.29 12.78 2.27
CA LEU A 131 35.83 11.94 1.20
C LEU A 131 37.36 12.08 1.15
N VAL A 132 38.06 10.99 1.42
CA VAL A 132 39.53 10.86 1.37
C VAL A 132 39.98 10.66 -0.08
N GLY A 133 39.23 9.87 -0.85
CA GLY A 133 39.53 9.59 -2.24
C GLY A 133 38.49 8.71 -2.92
N THR A 134 38.54 8.69 -4.24
CA THR A 134 37.76 7.79 -5.10
C THR A 134 38.71 6.97 -5.94
N GLU A 135 38.55 5.66 -5.89
CA GLU A 135 39.23 4.71 -6.77
C GLU A 135 38.19 4.09 -7.73
N THR A 136 38.65 3.64 -8.88
CA THR A 136 37.80 2.95 -9.86
C THR A 136 38.47 1.65 -10.30
N VAL A 137 37.67 0.61 -10.54
CA VAL A 137 38.12 -0.66 -11.09
C VAL A 137 37.31 -0.97 -12.34
N ASN A 138 37.98 -1.18 -13.48
CA ASN A 138 37.28 -1.56 -14.72
C ASN A 138 37.16 -3.09 -14.81
N PHE A 139 35.95 -3.61 -14.61
CA PHE A 139 35.69 -5.05 -14.66
C PHE A 139 35.83 -5.62 -16.07
N ALA A 140 35.62 -4.80 -17.11
CA ALA A 140 35.76 -5.25 -18.51
C ALA A 140 37.20 -5.61 -18.89
N SER A 141 38.20 -5.10 -18.16
CA SER A 141 39.62 -5.39 -18.38
C SER A 141 40.20 -6.45 -17.43
N LEU A 142 39.37 -7.06 -16.59
CA LEU A 142 39.83 -8.16 -15.72
C LEU A 142 40.15 -9.39 -16.58
N GLY A 143 41.30 -10.01 -16.30
CA GLY A 143 41.82 -11.15 -17.06
C GLY A 143 42.78 -10.79 -18.20
N ASP A 144 42.79 -9.53 -18.68
CA ASP A 144 43.73 -9.09 -19.72
C ASP A 144 45.18 -9.09 -19.20
N ASP A 145 45.40 -8.53 -18.01
CA ASP A 145 46.66 -8.53 -17.28
C ASP A 145 46.44 -9.13 -15.88
N PRO A 146 46.66 -10.44 -15.69
CA PRO A 146 46.55 -11.06 -14.39
C PRO A 146 47.54 -10.47 -13.38
N CYS A 147 47.12 -10.32 -12.13
CA CYS A 147 48.02 -9.92 -11.06
C CYS A 147 49.17 -10.97 -10.96
N PRO A 148 50.45 -10.56 -10.91
CA PRO A 148 51.59 -11.48 -11.01
C PRO A 148 51.48 -12.66 -10.04
N ALA A 149 51.64 -13.87 -10.58
CA ALA A 149 51.37 -15.12 -9.86
C ALA A 149 52.24 -15.29 -8.60
N GLY A 150 51.59 -15.78 -7.54
CA GLY A 150 52.14 -15.95 -6.19
C GLY A 150 51.23 -15.26 -5.19
N ALA A 151 51.19 -15.73 -3.94
CA ALA A 151 50.54 -14.98 -2.87
C ALA A 151 51.32 -13.66 -2.69
N VAL A 152 50.96 -12.65 -3.49
CA VAL A 152 51.59 -11.33 -3.46
C VAL A 152 51.47 -10.86 -2.02
N SER A 153 52.58 -10.73 -1.29
CA SER A 153 52.52 -10.25 0.09
C SER A 153 51.79 -8.90 0.12
N HIS A 154 51.23 -8.51 1.25
CA HIS A 154 50.56 -7.21 1.36
C HIS A 154 51.45 -6.07 0.82
N ASP A 155 52.75 -6.11 1.12
CA ASP A 155 53.73 -5.13 0.67
C ASP A 155 53.98 -5.16 -0.84
N SER A 156 54.06 -6.34 -1.45
CA SER A 156 54.19 -6.48 -2.90
C SER A 156 52.95 -6.00 -3.65
N LEU A 157 51.76 -6.19 -3.06
CA LEU A 157 50.49 -5.74 -3.64
C LEU A 157 50.42 -4.22 -3.61
N LEU A 158 50.75 -3.61 -2.46
CA LEU A 158 50.85 -2.16 -2.31
C LEU A 158 51.86 -1.53 -3.29
N THR A 159 52.95 -2.23 -3.60
CA THR A 159 53.95 -1.77 -4.57
C THR A 159 53.37 -1.74 -6.00
N LEU A 160 52.66 -2.79 -6.40
CA LEU A 160 51.99 -2.87 -7.71
C LEU A 160 50.86 -1.85 -7.85
N LEU A 161 50.14 -1.58 -6.76
CA LEU A 161 49.07 -0.57 -6.72
C LEU A 161 49.60 0.87 -6.84
N ARG A 162 50.84 1.11 -6.43
CA ARG A 162 51.54 2.41 -6.54
C ARG A 162 52.26 2.59 -7.89
N ALA A 163 52.22 1.61 -8.78
CA ALA A 163 52.80 1.72 -10.11
C ALA A 163 52.06 2.78 -10.95
N GLN A 164 52.74 3.33 -11.98
CA GLN A 164 52.15 4.34 -12.87
C GLN A 164 50.88 3.87 -13.59
N THR A 165 50.79 2.57 -13.89
CA THR A 165 49.60 1.93 -14.43
C THR A 165 49.26 0.73 -13.56
N PRO A 166 48.40 0.89 -12.54
CA PRO A 166 48.04 -0.21 -11.66
C PRO A 166 47.26 -1.28 -12.41
N ILE A 167 47.55 -2.55 -12.11
CA ILE A 167 46.85 -3.70 -12.70
C ILE A 167 45.48 -3.82 -12.05
N GLU A 168 44.41 -3.76 -12.85
CA GLU A 168 43.01 -3.81 -12.37
C GLU A 168 42.74 -5.09 -11.55
N ASP A 169 43.30 -6.22 -11.99
CA ASP A 169 43.19 -7.50 -11.29
C ASP A 169 43.80 -7.47 -9.86
N CYS A 170 44.91 -6.74 -9.68
CA CYS A 170 45.52 -6.55 -8.36
C CYS A 170 44.66 -5.66 -7.43
N ARG A 171 43.89 -4.71 -7.99
CA ARG A 171 42.95 -3.88 -7.21
C ARG A 171 41.82 -4.73 -6.65
N VAL A 172 41.23 -5.62 -7.47
CA VAL A 172 40.18 -6.53 -7.00
C VAL A 172 40.72 -7.47 -5.91
N LEU A 173 41.94 -8.00 -6.05
CA LEU A 173 42.57 -8.79 -4.98
C LEU A 173 42.72 -8.04 -3.67
N GLN A 174 43.06 -6.75 -3.72
CA GLN A 174 43.12 -5.93 -2.52
C GLN A 174 41.76 -5.86 -1.84
N LEU A 175 40.70 -5.60 -2.61
CA LEU A 175 39.33 -5.54 -2.09
C LEU A 175 38.90 -6.90 -1.51
N LEU A 176 39.21 -8.00 -2.16
CA LEU A 176 38.92 -9.36 -1.66
C LEU A 176 39.64 -9.68 -0.35
N ARG A 177 40.82 -9.10 -0.11
CA ARG A 177 41.52 -9.21 1.17
C ARG A 177 40.88 -8.33 2.23
N GLU A 178 40.61 -7.07 1.89
CA GLU A 178 39.99 -6.09 2.78
C GLU A 178 38.65 -6.60 3.32
N PHE A 179 37.78 -7.06 2.42
CA PHE A 179 36.43 -7.53 2.71
C PHE A 179 36.31 -9.07 2.80
N ASN A 180 37.41 -9.77 3.11
CA ASN A 180 37.37 -11.24 3.20
C ASN A 180 36.26 -11.68 4.17
N PRO A 181 35.30 -12.53 3.73
CA PRO A 181 34.17 -12.94 4.57
C PRO A 181 34.50 -13.71 5.85
N ASN A 182 35.66 -14.37 5.88
CA ASN A 182 36.09 -15.22 6.99
C ASN A 182 37.11 -14.50 7.87
N SER A 183 38.07 -13.84 7.23
CA SER A 183 39.24 -13.24 7.86
C SER A 183 39.54 -11.89 7.20
N PRO A 184 38.66 -10.89 7.36
CA PRO A 184 38.89 -9.57 6.80
C PRO A 184 40.21 -8.99 7.34
N LEU A 185 40.89 -8.15 6.55
CA LEU A 185 42.14 -7.51 6.98
C LEU A 185 41.97 -6.76 8.32
N GLU A 186 40.76 -6.29 8.59
CA GLU A 186 40.40 -5.67 9.84
C GLU A 186 39.13 -6.32 10.41
N GLU A 187 39.20 -6.73 11.69
CA GLU A 187 38.11 -7.42 12.40
C GLU A 187 36.79 -6.64 12.38
N ARG A 188 36.85 -5.32 12.18
CA ARG A 188 35.70 -4.41 12.10
C ARG A 188 34.70 -4.72 10.98
N PHE A 189 35.15 -5.30 9.87
CA PHE A 189 34.24 -5.74 8.79
C PHE A 189 33.35 -6.91 9.24
N ASN A 190 33.71 -7.58 10.34
CA ASN A 190 32.88 -8.56 11.02
C ASN A 190 32.07 -7.95 12.19
N THR A 191 32.22 -6.69 12.58
CA THR A 191 31.49 -6.10 13.72
C THR A 191 30.25 -5.33 13.28
N ALA A 192 29.13 -5.49 14.00
CA ALA A 192 27.85 -4.90 13.63
C ALA A 192 27.74 -3.38 13.89
N ALA A 193 28.69 -2.77 14.59
CA ALA A 193 28.70 -1.34 14.88
C ALA A 193 30.13 -0.80 14.74
N VAL A 194 30.29 0.24 13.93
CA VAL A 194 31.56 0.96 13.77
C VAL A 194 31.62 2.09 14.82
N PRO A 195 32.69 2.18 15.63
CA PRO A 195 32.91 3.32 16.53
C PRO A 195 32.89 4.67 15.79
N ALA A 196 32.34 5.71 16.42
CA ALA A 196 32.16 7.04 15.81
C ALA A 196 33.48 7.79 15.52
N ASP A 197 34.61 7.27 15.97
CA ASP A 197 35.96 7.83 15.88
C ASP A 197 36.85 7.13 14.84
N TYR A 198 36.28 6.28 13.98
CA TYR A 198 37.06 5.46 13.05
C TYR A 198 37.40 6.16 11.71
N ASP A 199 38.51 5.82 11.04
CA ASP A 199 38.93 6.29 9.70
C ASP A 199 39.79 5.21 9.00
N PRO A 200 39.55 4.77 7.73
CA PRO A 200 38.47 5.14 6.80
C PRO A 200 37.34 4.09 6.62
N PHE A 201 36.18 4.53 6.14
CA PHE A 201 35.01 3.73 5.69
C PHE A 201 34.91 3.72 4.15
N SER A 202 34.57 2.58 3.55
CA SER A 202 34.59 2.37 2.09
C SER A 202 33.18 2.10 1.52
N VAL A 203 32.79 2.79 0.46
CA VAL A 203 31.52 2.53 -0.26
C VAL A 203 31.83 2.02 -1.66
N LEU A 204 31.46 0.76 -1.94
CA LEU A 204 31.65 0.10 -3.24
C LEU A 204 30.32 0.08 -4.00
N TYR A 205 30.29 0.57 -5.23
CA TYR A 205 29.05 0.61 -6.03
C TYR A 205 29.30 0.62 -7.53
N TRP A 206 28.31 0.12 -8.26
CA TRP A 206 28.18 0.30 -9.71
C TRP A 206 27.35 1.55 -9.95
N ASN A 207 27.70 2.33 -10.97
CA ASN A 207 26.86 3.42 -11.44
C ASN A 207 26.27 2.99 -12.78
N TRP A 208 25.00 2.59 -12.77
CA TRP A 208 24.27 2.47 -14.03
C TRP A 208 23.99 3.91 -14.48
N PRO A 209 23.71 4.20 -15.76
CA PRO A 209 24.00 5.52 -16.35
C PRO A 209 23.10 6.69 -15.88
N GLY A 210 22.57 6.67 -14.65
CA GLY A 210 21.81 7.75 -14.04
C GLY A 210 21.93 7.83 -12.51
N PHE A 211 21.56 8.98 -11.96
CA PHE A 211 21.55 9.25 -10.51
C PHE A 211 20.14 9.60 -10.00
N SER A 212 19.13 9.42 -10.86
CA SER A 212 17.74 9.79 -10.61
C SER A 212 16.77 8.87 -11.37
N PRO A 213 15.52 8.73 -10.91
CA PRO A 213 14.49 7.97 -11.63
C PRO A 213 14.33 8.37 -13.09
N SER A 214 14.40 9.67 -13.39
CA SER A 214 14.28 10.15 -14.78
C SER A 214 15.43 9.69 -15.67
N THR A 215 16.67 9.69 -15.16
CA THR A 215 17.84 9.25 -15.92
C THR A 215 17.83 7.73 -16.11
N TRP A 216 17.39 6.97 -15.10
CA TRP A 216 17.27 5.52 -15.21
C TRP A 216 16.21 5.11 -16.23
N LYS A 217 15.02 5.74 -16.20
CA LYS A 217 13.97 5.53 -17.21
C LYS A 217 14.47 5.84 -18.62
N ALA A 218 15.15 6.98 -18.80
CA ALA A 218 15.70 7.33 -20.11
C ALA A 218 16.78 6.35 -20.60
N ALA A 219 17.51 5.70 -19.69
CA ALA A 219 18.53 4.72 -20.02
C ALA A 219 17.93 3.38 -20.47
N PHE A 220 16.93 2.86 -19.76
CA PHE A 220 16.43 1.49 -19.96
C PHE A 220 15.08 1.41 -20.68
N GLU A 221 14.23 2.43 -20.61
CA GLU A 221 12.89 2.44 -21.23
C GLU A 221 12.83 3.26 -22.51
N ASP A 222 12.01 2.80 -23.45
CA ASP A 222 11.61 3.55 -24.63
C ASP A 222 10.48 4.53 -24.24
N PRO A 223 10.69 5.86 -24.37
CA PRO A 223 9.72 6.86 -23.93
C PRO A 223 8.40 6.83 -24.70
N SER A 224 8.36 6.23 -25.89
CA SER A 224 7.13 6.10 -26.69
C SER A 224 6.25 4.94 -26.25
N THR A 225 6.85 3.89 -25.67
CA THR A 225 6.13 2.67 -25.26
C THR A 225 6.07 2.45 -23.76
N GLY A 226 6.95 3.12 -22.99
CA GLY A 226 7.14 2.86 -21.56
C GLY A 226 7.63 1.44 -21.28
N ARG A 227 8.27 0.79 -22.25
CA ARG A 227 8.81 -0.57 -22.13
C ARG A 227 10.32 -0.54 -22.22
N MET A 228 10.96 -1.57 -21.68
CA MET A 228 12.38 -1.80 -21.86
C MET A 228 12.80 -1.71 -23.34
N LYS A 229 13.89 -0.99 -23.62
CA LYS A 229 14.48 -0.85 -24.95
C LYS A 229 14.88 -2.19 -25.54
N ALA A 230 14.75 -2.30 -26.86
CA ALA A 230 15.02 -3.54 -27.57
C ALA A 230 16.47 -4.06 -27.40
N GLU A 231 17.43 -3.15 -27.16
CA GLU A 231 18.84 -3.48 -26.94
C GLU A 231 19.09 -4.35 -25.71
N TYR A 232 18.25 -4.25 -24.66
CA TYR A 232 18.37 -5.04 -23.44
C TYR A 232 17.63 -6.38 -23.49
N ARG A 233 16.88 -6.68 -24.56
CA ARG A 233 16.18 -7.97 -24.71
C ARG A 233 17.08 -9.20 -24.54
N PRO A 234 18.32 -9.23 -25.04
CA PRO A 234 19.23 -10.36 -24.82
C PRO A 234 19.63 -10.57 -23.36
N ALA A 235 19.47 -9.56 -22.50
CA ALA A 235 19.76 -9.66 -21.08
C ALA A 235 18.55 -10.14 -20.26
N ILE A 236 17.37 -10.36 -20.85
CA ILE A 236 16.19 -10.76 -20.06
C ILE A 236 16.37 -12.19 -19.53
N SER A 237 16.61 -12.30 -18.22
CA SER A 237 16.89 -13.54 -17.52
C SER A 237 16.54 -13.42 -16.05
N VAL A 238 16.35 -14.56 -15.40
CA VAL A 238 16.33 -14.67 -13.94
C VAL A 238 17.53 -15.48 -13.46
N TYR A 239 17.89 -15.32 -12.20
CA TYR A 239 18.83 -16.20 -11.53
C TYR A 239 18.07 -17.21 -10.67
N VAL A 240 18.62 -18.39 -10.50
CA VAL A 240 18.09 -19.44 -9.62
C VAL A 240 19.20 -19.96 -8.72
N HIS A 241 18.93 -19.96 -7.43
CA HIS A 241 19.82 -20.43 -6.38
C HIS A 241 19.11 -21.58 -5.63
N PRO A 242 19.52 -22.84 -5.84
CA PRO A 242 18.98 -23.95 -5.07
C PRO A 242 19.60 -23.97 -3.68
N PHE A 243 18.81 -24.27 -2.65
CA PHE A 243 19.33 -24.56 -1.31
C PHE A 243 18.43 -25.54 -0.57
N ILE A 244 18.97 -26.20 0.45
CA ILE A 244 18.29 -27.17 1.31
C ILE A 244 18.16 -26.57 2.70
N SER A 245 16.94 -26.35 3.17
CA SER A 245 16.73 -25.82 4.51
C SER A 245 16.35 -26.92 5.49
N PRO A 246 17.02 -27.06 6.66
CA PRO A 246 16.51 -27.91 7.73
C PRO A 246 15.25 -27.29 8.34
N VAL A 247 14.21 -28.10 8.53
CA VAL A 247 12.92 -27.69 9.08
C VAL A 247 12.63 -28.45 10.36
N ALA A 248 12.41 -27.73 11.45
CA ALA A 248 11.98 -28.33 12.71
C ALA A 248 10.52 -28.78 12.61
N VAL A 249 10.27 -30.08 12.77
CA VAL A 249 8.91 -30.63 12.88
C VAL A 249 8.58 -30.90 14.33
N LEU A 250 7.56 -30.21 14.84
CA LEU A 250 7.15 -30.28 16.24
C LEU A 250 6.77 -31.73 16.62
N GLY A 251 7.48 -32.31 17.59
CA GLY A 251 7.26 -33.68 18.04
C GLY A 251 8.00 -34.76 17.24
N SER A 252 8.78 -34.39 16.22
CA SER A 252 9.71 -35.29 15.53
C SER A 252 11.13 -35.13 16.10
N GLN A 253 11.82 -36.26 16.29
CA GLN A 253 13.27 -36.26 16.56
C GLN A 253 14.08 -36.34 15.26
N ASP A 254 13.46 -36.78 14.16
CA ASP A 254 14.12 -36.88 12.86
C ASP A 254 14.29 -35.49 12.24
N GLU A 255 15.48 -35.23 11.71
CA GLU A 255 15.72 -34.08 10.85
C GLU A 255 14.86 -34.17 9.57
N ARG A 256 14.35 -33.02 9.16
CA ARG A 256 13.55 -32.86 7.95
C ARG A 256 14.05 -31.66 7.17
N TYR A 257 13.81 -31.66 5.87
CA TYR A 257 14.39 -30.70 4.95
C TYR A 257 13.37 -30.19 3.94
N GLU A 258 13.60 -28.98 3.45
CA GLU A 258 12.90 -28.38 2.31
C GLU A 258 13.92 -28.09 1.21
N PHE A 259 13.75 -28.71 0.04
CA PHE A 259 14.52 -28.35 -1.15
C PHE A 259 13.87 -27.14 -1.82
N THR A 260 14.61 -26.04 -1.91
CA THR A 260 14.09 -24.74 -2.32
C THR A 260 14.82 -24.24 -3.55
N MET A 261 14.06 -23.81 -4.57
CA MET A 261 14.58 -23.02 -5.68
C MET A 261 14.31 -21.54 -5.38
N GLN A 262 15.35 -20.78 -5.06
CA GLN A 262 15.26 -19.35 -4.82
C GLN A 262 15.55 -18.60 -6.12
N TYR A 263 14.53 -17.95 -6.68
CA TYR A 263 14.68 -17.17 -7.91
C TYR A 263 14.95 -15.72 -7.58
N TRP A 264 16.07 -15.17 -8.07
CA TRP A 264 16.46 -13.78 -7.90
C TRP A 264 16.25 -12.97 -9.19
N PHE A 265 15.75 -11.75 -9.01
CA PHE A 265 15.33 -10.84 -10.06
C PHE A 265 16.08 -9.53 -9.90
N PHE A 266 16.95 -9.22 -10.86
CA PHE A 266 17.61 -7.92 -10.91
C PHE A 266 16.79 -6.96 -11.74
N TYR A 267 16.46 -5.81 -11.16
CA TYR A 267 15.89 -4.67 -11.88
C TYR A 267 16.90 -3.52 -11.90
N PRO A 268 17.05 -2.79 -13.02
CA PRO A 268 18.05 -1.72 -13.08
C PRO A 268 17.81 -0.53 -12.13
N TYR A 269 16.60 -0.33 -11.64
CA TYR A 269 16.22 0.72 -10.70
C TYR A 269 14.84 0.46 -10.12
N ASN A 270 14.51 1.11 -9.00
CA ASN A 270 13.20 1.22 -8.36
C ASN A 270 12.71 2.68 -8.34
N ASP A 271 11.47 2.90 -8.79
CA ASP A 271 10.89 4.24 -8.93
C ASP A 271 9.74 4.56 -7.96
N ALA A 272 9.46 3.68 -7.00
CA ALA A 272 8.36 3.81 -6.04
C ALA A 272 8.63 4.88 -4.95
N GLY A 273 7.99 4.75 -3.78
CA GLY A 273 8.21 5.68 -2.66
C GLY A 273 9.66 5.71 -2.15
N ASN A 274 10.41 4.65 -2.47
CA ASN A 274 11.78 4.34 -2.07
C ASN A 274 12.66 4.26 -3.32
N LYS A 275 13.13 5.42 -3.80
CA LYS A 275 13.84 5.52 -5.09
C LYS A 275 15.29 5.12 -4.94
N HIS A 276 15.74 4.14 -5.71
CA HIS A 276 17.14 3.74 -5.78
C HIS A 276 17.50 3.08 -7.11
N GLU A 277 18.80 3.07 -7.42
CA GLU A 277 19.35 2.39 -8.59
C GLU A 277 19.72 0.94 -8.24
N GLY A 278 19.45 0.03 -9.16
CA GLY A 278 19.53 -1.41 -8.94
C GLY A 278 18.50 -1.89 -7.92
N ASP A 279 17.89 -3.03 -8.15
CA ASP A 279 17.02 -3.69 -7.19
C ASP A 279 17.16 -5.21 -7.30
N TRP A 280 17.07 -5.90 -6.17
CA TRP A 280 17.17 -7.35 -6.08
C TRP A 280 15.99 -7.89 -5.31
N GLU A 281 15.13 -8.60 -6.04
CA GLU A 281 13.90 -9.17 -5.52
C GLU A 281 13.93 -10.68 -5.71
N HIS A 282 13.13 -11.42 -4.94
CA HIS A 282 13.13 -12.88 -5.06
C HIS A 282 11.81 -13.53 -4.71
N ILE A 283 11.68 -14.80 -5.11
CA ILE A 283 10.71 -15.74 -4.56
C ILE A 283 11.42 -17.03 -4.20
N ASN A 284 10.85 -17.77 -3.24
CA ASN A 284 11.27 -19.14 -2.97
C ASN A 284 10.20 -20.11 -3.45
N VAL A 285 10.61 -21.16 -4.16
CA VAL A 285 9.75 -22.26 -4.58
C VAL A 285 10.23 -23.53 -3.90
N VAL A 286 9.48 -23.97 -2.90
CA VAL A 286 9.74 -25.24 -2.22
C VAL A 286 9.13 -26.35 -3.06
N ILE A 287 9.94 -27.34 -3.43
CA ILE A 287 9.52 -28.46 -4.28
C ILE A 287 9.55 -29.77 -3.49
N SER A 288 8.65 -30.69 -3.86
CA SER A 288 8.59 -32.03 -3.26
C SER A 288 7.99 -33.03 -4.25
N PRO A 289 8.22 -34.34 -4.10
CA PRO A 289 7.42 -35.35 -4.76
C PRO A 289 5.93 -35.19 -4.43
N MET A 290 5.04 -35.39 -5.41
CA MET A 290 3.60 -35.22 -5.22
C MET A 290 3.07 -36.09 -4.08
N SER A 291 3.53 -37.33 -3.98
CA SER A 291 3.12 -38.29 -2.94
C SER A 291 3.46 -37.83 -1.51
N GLN A 292 4.39 -36.89 -1.37
CA GLN A 292 4.95 -36.42 -0.09
C GLN A 292 4.66 -34.94 0.17
N VAL A 293 3.88 -34.28 -0.68
CA VAL A 293 3.69 -32.82 -0.64
C VAL A 293 3.21 -32.28 0.70
N THR A 294 2.49 -33.08 1.48
CA THR A 294 1.92 -32.71 2.79
C THR A 294 2.96 -32.46 3.88
N GLY A 295 4.21 -32.91 3.74
CA GLY A 295 5.25 -32.77 4.77
C GLY A 295 6.62 -32.36 4.21
N PRO A 296 7.50 -31.80 5.06
CA PRO A 296 8.92 -31.69 4.75
C PRO A 296 9.56 -33.05 4.45
N GLN A 297 10.64 -33.05 3.68
CA GLN A 297 11.31 -34.26 3.18
C GLN A 297 12.30 -34.84 4.21
N THR A 298 12.59 -36.12 4.11
CA THR A 298 13.66 -36.82 4.84
C THR A 298 14.99 -36.69 4.11
N GLY A 299 16.11 -36.97 4.78
CA GLY A 299 17.43 -36.95 4.13
C GLY A 299 17.52 -37.93 2.94
N GLU A 300 16.98 -39.14 3.08
CA GLU A 300 16.96 -40.14 2.01
C GLU A 300 16.20 -39.62 0.77
N GLN A 301 15.12 -38.86 0.97
CA GLN A 301 14.35 -38.27 -0.12
C GLN A 301 15.10 -37.13 -0.82
N ILE A 302 15.89 -36.36 -0.09
CA ILE A 302 16.77 -35.33 -0.67
C ILE A 302 17.87 -35.99 -1.50
N GLU A 303 18.53 -37.02 -0.96
CA GLU A 303 19.55 -37.77 -1.70
C GLU A 303 18.98 -38.39 -2.97
N GLU A 304 17.78 -38.98 -2.91
CA GLU A 304 17.12 -39.56 -4.08
C GLU A 304 16.81 -38.49 -5.14
N LEU A 305 16.32 -37.32 -4.74
CA LEU A 305 16.13 -36.19 -5.66
C LEU A 305 17.44 -35.81 -6.35
N LEU A 306 18.53 -35.75 -5.59
CA LEU A 306 19.88 -35.44 -6.08
C LEU A 306 20.52 -36.57 -6.90
N ARG A 307 19.92 -37.76 -7.00
CA ARG A 307 20.40 -38.83 -7.90
C ARG A 307 19.66 -38.88 -9.23
N ARG A 308 18.55 -38.15 -9.37
CA ARG A 308 17.75 -38.12 -10.61
C ARG A 308 18.52 -37.46 -11.75
N GLY A 309 18.34 -37.99 -12.96
CA GLY A 309 18.67 -37.27 -14.19
C GLY A 309 17.56 -36.27 -14.57
N PRO A 310 17.87 -35.24 -15.39
CA PRO A 310 16.87 -34.27 -15.89
C PRO A 310 15.62 -34.92 -16.51
N ASP A 311 15.78 -36.05 -17.21
CA ASP A 311 14.70 -36.78 -17.87
C ASP A 311 13.76 -37.51 -16.90
N GLN A 312 14.15 -37.66 -15.63
CA GLN A 312 13.39 -38.40 -14.61
C GLN A 312 12.52 -37.50 -13.73
N LEU A 313 12.48 -36.19 -14.00
CA LEU A 313 11.73 -35.22 -13.17
C LEU A 313 10.20 -35.32 -13.32
N GLY A 314 9.70 -35.94 -14.40
CA GLY A 314 8.28 -36.09 -14.72
C GLY A 314 7.71 -37.51 -14.62
N GLY A 315 8.36 -38.43 -13.91
CA GLY A 315 7.92 -39.83 -13.78
C GLY A 315 6.64 -40.04 -12.95
N ASP A 316 6.40 -41.27 -12.51
CA ASP A 316 5.16 -41.70 -11.82
C ASP A 316 4.83 -40.90 -10.54
N ASP A 317 5.84 -40.39 -9.84
CA ASP A 317 5.70 -39.44 -8.73
C ASP A 317 6.42 -38.13 -9.08
N PRO A 318 5.74 -37.22 -9.81
CA PRO A 318 6.35 -36.01 -10.33
C PRO A 318 6.68 -35.03 -9.19
N LEU A 319 7.72 -34.22 -9.39
CA LEU A 319 7.97 -33.09 -8.50
C LEU A 319 6.93 -32.00 -8.74
N VAL A 320 6.41 -31.45 -7.63
CA VAL A 320 5.38 -30.42 -7.60
C VAL A 320 5.79 -29.27 -6.69
N ILE A 321 5.13 -28.12 -6.85
CA ILE A 321 5.28 -26.99 -5.94
C ILE A 321 4.56 -27.32 -4.63
N ARG A 322 5.30 -27.34 -3.52
CA ARG A 322 4.76 -27.48 -2.16
C ARG A 322 4.34 -26.12 -1.61
N ARG A 323 5.21 -25.12 -1.74
CA ARG A 323 5.01 -23.76 -1.22
C ARG A 323 5.73 -22.76 -2.10
N ILE A 324 5.15 -21.56 -2.23
CA ILE A 324 5.84 -20.41 -2.82
C ILE A 324 5.87 -19.30 -1.78
N ASP A 325 7.04 -18.81 -1.44
CA ASP A 325 7.19 -17.61 -0.62
C ASP A 325 7.38 -16.40 -1.54
N TYR A 326 6.38 -15.51 -1.54
CA TYR A 326 6.37 -14.29 -2.33
C TYR A 326 6.90 -13.13 -1.50
N TYR A 327 8.02 -12.55 -1.90
CA TYR A 327 8.62 -11.41 -1.20
C TYR A 327 8.26 -10.10 -1.90
N PHE A 328 7.90 -9.10 -1.11
CA PHE A 328 7.59 -7.75 -1.58
C PHE A 328 7.94 -6.75 -0.48
N HIS A 329 8.88 -5.84 -0.76
CA HIS A 329 9.45 -4.94 0.24
C HIS A 329 10.01 -5.72 1.43
N GLU A 330 9.68 -5.34 2.66
CA GLU A 330 10.07 -6.07 3.89
C GLU A 330 9.10 -7.19 4.27
N ASN A 331 8.23 -7.64 3.36
CA ASN A 331 7.18 -8.60 3.63
C ASN A 331 7.35 -9.90 2.83
N VAL A 332 6.84 -11.00 3.40
CA VAL A 332 6.74 -12.29 2.72
C VAL A 332 5.37 -12.92 2.94
N MET A 333 4.73 -13.35 1.85
CA MET A 333 3.47 -14.09 1.88
C MET A 333 3.67 -15.52 1.36
N PRO A 334 3.71 -16.53 2.26
CA PRO A 334 3.72 -17.94 1.87
C PRO A 334 2.37 -18.36 1.27
N VAL A 335 2.43 -19.02 0.12
CA VAL A 335 1.30 -19.66 -0.54
C VAL A 335 1.54 -21.17 -0.53
N ASP A 336 0.82 -21.86 0.34
CA ASP A 336 0.99 -23.30 0.61
C ASP A 336 0.01 -24.15 -0.21
N PHE A 337 0.55 -25.10 -0.97
CA PHE A 337 -0.20 -26.06 -1.79
C PHE A 337 -0.40 -27.40 -1.08
N SER A 338 0.21 -27.59 0.09
CA SER A 338 0.21 -28.84 0.84
C SER A 338 -0.95 -29.00 1.82
N SER A 339 -1.52 -27.88 2.28
CA SER A 339 -2.55 -27.87 3.32
C SER A 339 -3.61 -26.78 3.08
N PRO A 340 -4.79 -27.12 2.56
CA PRO A 340 -5.22 -28.45 2.10
C PRO A 340 -4.45 -28.88 0.86
N ASN A 341 -4.23 -30.19 0.68
CA ASN A 341 -3.44 -30.73 -0.43
C ASN A 341 -4.11 -30.43 -1.78
N ALA A 342 -3.56 -29.45 -2.50
CA ALA A 342 -4.06 -28.97 -3.78
C ALA A 342 -4.03 -30.03 -4.89
N TYR A 343 -3.18 -31.04 -4.75
CA TYR A 343 -3.00 -32.15 -5.68
C TYR A 343 -3.86 -33.38 -5.35
N ALA A 344 -4.51 -33.39 -4.19
CA ALA A 344 -5.44 -34.48 -3.84
C ALA A 344 -6.69 -34.47 -4.73
N PRO A 345 -7.40 -35.60 -4.87
CA PRO A 345 -8.72 -35.64 -5.52
C PRO A 345 -9.66 -34.58 -4.95
N ARG A 346 -10.52 -34.00 -5.80
CA ARG A 346 -11.32 -32.81 -5.46
C ARG A 346 -12.21 -33.01 -4.23
N GLU A 347 -12.75 -34.20 -4.02
CA GLU A 347 -13.56 -34.52 -2.83
C GLU A 347 -12.71 -34.54 -1.55
N GLU A 348 -11.51 -35.12 -1.63
CA GLU A 348 -10.58 -35.17 -0.50
C GLU A 348 -10.07 -33.78 -0.14
N TRP A 349 -9.73 -32.95 -1.12
CA TRP A 349 -9.35 -31.55 -0.89
C TRP A 349 -10.49 -30.76 -0.21
N ARG A 350 -11.74 -30.93 -0.67
CA ARG A 350 -12.91 -30.29 -0.02
C ARG A 350 -13.07 -30.75 1.43
N ARG A 351 -12.88 -32.04 1.70
CA ARG A 351 -12.92 -32.62 3.06
C ARG A 351 -11.85 -32.01 3.95
N GLN A 352 -10.60 -31.96 3.48
CA GLN A 352 -9.48 -31.33 4.21
C GLN A 352 -9.75 -29.86 4.49
N TYR A 353 -10.18 -29.10 3.47
CA TYR A 353 -10.50 -27.68 3.62
C TYR A 353 -11.61 -27.45 4.66
N GLN A 354 -12.68 -28.25 4.64
CA GLN A 354 -13.77 -28.16 5.63
C GLN A 354 -13.30 -28.51 7.05
N ALA A 355 -12.40 -29.50 7.19
CA ALA A 355 -11.82 -29.86 8.48
C ALA A 355 -10.90 -28.77 9.05
N GLN A 356 -10.26 -27.99 8.16
CA GLN A 356 -9.37 -26.89 8.52
C GLN A 356 -10.09 -25.55 8.72
N ALA A 357 -11.44 -25.51 8.56
CA ALA A 357 -12.29 -24.32 8.47
C ALA A 357 -11.63 -23.07 9.08
N ALA A 358 -10.99 -22.31 8.19
CA ALA A 358 -10.04 -21.27 8.58
C ALA A 358 -10.72 -20.17 9.38
N GLU A 359 -10.05 -19.66 10.41
CA GLU A 359 -10.49 -18.47 11.14
C GLU A 359 -10.46 -17.18 10.29
N LYS A 360 -9.78 -17.21 9.13
CA LYS A 360 -9.46 -16.06 8.28
C LYS A 360 -10.55 -15.75 7.25
N VAL A 361 -10.88 -14.46 7.11
CA VAL A 361 -11.86 -13.99 6.12
C VAL A 361 -11.30 -14.13 4.71
N GLY A 362 -12.08 -14.77 3.82
CA GLY A 362 -11.73 -14.98 2.42
C GLY A 362 -10.73 -16.11 2.15
N ALA A 363 -10.43 -16.95 3.16
CA ALA A 363 -9.54 -18.11 3.02
C ALA A 363 -10.07 -19.15 2.02
N ASP A 364 -11.40 -19.27 1.86
CA ASP A 364 -12.03 -20.11 0.84
C ASP A 364 -11.61 -19.72 -0.58
N LYS A 365 -11.59 -18.41 -0.85
CA LYS A 365 -11.20 -17.87 -2.15
C LYS A 365 -9.71 -18.06 -2.40
N VAL A 366 -8.87 -17.84 -1.39
CA VAL A 366 -7.43 -18.08 -1.50
C VAL A 366 -7.16 -19.56 -1.77
N ALA A 367 -7.72 -20.47 -0.98
CA ALA A 367 -7.55 -21.92 -1.18
C ALA A 367 -8.02 -22.40 -2.56
N ALA A 368 -9.14 -21.85 -3.06
CA ALA A 368 -9.63 -22.15 -4.41
C ALA A 368 -8.66 -21.67 -5.49
N ILE A 369 -8.05 -20.48 -5.35
CA ILE A 369 -7.03 -19.97 -6.27
C ILE A 369 -5.76 -20.83 -6.21
N VAL A 370 -5.34 -21.28 -5.01
CA VAL A 370 -4.19 -22.17 -4.85
C VAL A 370 -4.41 -23.48 -5.59
N ARG A 371 -5.56 -24.15 -5.39
CA ARG A 371 -5.90 -25.36 -6.15
C ARG A 371 -5.94 -25.09 -7.65
N TYR A 372 -6.55 -23.99 -8.07
CA TYR A 372 -6.58 -23.59 -9.48
C TYR A 372 -5.19 -23.49 -10.10
N ARG A 373 -4.22 -22.96 -9.34
CA ARG A 373 -2.83 -22.80 -9.77
C ARG A 373 -1.97 -24.04 -9.68
N ALA A 374 -2.40 -25.07 -8.93
CA ALA A 374 -1.72 -26.35 -8.86
C ALA A 374 -1.79 -27.13 -10.19
N TRP A 375 -2.79 -26.82 -11.02
CA TRP A 375 -3.11 -27.53 -12.25
C TRP A 375 -3.05 -26.58 -13.46
N ALA A 376 -2.45 -27.05 -14.55
CA ALA A 376 -2.36 -26.34 -15.83
C ALA A 376 -3.64 -26.46 -16.67
N ASP A 377 -4.55 -27.36 -16.30
CA ASP A 377 -5.83 -27.60 -16.96
C ASP A 377 -7.00 -27.68 -15.97
N SER A 378 -8.21 -27.45 -16.48
CA SER A 378 -9.43 -27.48 -15.68
C SER A 378 -9.88 -28.89 -15.27
N ALA A 379 -9.41 -29.91 -15.99
CA ALA A 379 -9.66 -31.32 -15.68
C ALA A 379 -8.73 -31.86 -14.58
N GLU A 380 -7.77 -31.06 -14.09
CA GLU A 380 -6.81 -31.44 -13.03
C GLU A 380 -6.01 -32.70 -13.41
N THR A 381 -5.49 -32.72 -14.64
CA THR A 381 -4.70 -33.84 -15.19
C THR A 381 -3.24 -33.49 -15.45
N ILE A 382 -2.93 -32.20 -15.63
CA ILE A 382 -1.58 -31.71 -15.91
C ILE A 382 -1.17 -30.79 -14.75
N VAL A 383 -0.13 -31.17 -14.03
CA VAL A 383 0.43 -30.35 -12.94
C VAL A 383 1.01 -29.07 -13.52
N ASN A 384 0.72 -27.94 -12.87
CA ASN A 384 1.45 -26.71 -13.13
C ASN A 384 2.73 -26.66 -12.27
N THR A 385 3.89 -26.58 -12.91
CA THR A 385 5.18 -26.40 -12.23
C THR A 385 5.66 -24.96 -12.22
N HIS A 386 4.93 -24.02 -12.82
CA HIS A 386 5.34 -22.62 -12.93
C HIS A 386 4.64 -21.72 -11.90
N PRO A 387 5.39 -21.07 -11.00
CA PRO A 387 4.88 -19.99 -10.16
C PRO A 387 4.27 -18.86 -10.99
N ILE A 388 3.14 -18.33 -10.53
CA ILE A 388 2.51 -17.14 -11.11
C ILE A 388 2.89 -15.95 -10.24
N ALA A 389 3.72 -15.05 -10.76
CA ALA A 389 4.33 -13.94 -10.00
C ALA A 389 3.93 -12.59 -10.60
N TYR A 390 3.22 -11.75 -9.85
CA TYR A 390 2.88 -10.40 -10.31
C TYR A 390 3.99 -9.44 -9.89
N ILE A 391 4.63 -8.79 -10.86
CA ILE A 391 5.74 -7.86 -10.60
C ILE A 391 5.29 -6.43 -10.86
N GLY A 392 5.78 -5.51 -10.03
CA GLY A 392 5.32 -4.14 -10.01
C GLY A 392 3.90 -3.99 -9.46
N ALA A 393 3.61 -2.81 -8.93
CA ALA A 393 2.27 -2.44 -8.49
C ALA A 393 2.12 -0.91 -8.52
N ASN A 394 0.87 -0.44 -8.59
CA ASN A 394 0.61 0.99 -8.48
C ASN A 394 0.64 1.39 -7.01
N SER A 395 1.56 2.30 -6.64
CA SER A 395 1.50 2.93 -5.33
C SER A 395 0.15 3.63 -5.12
N LYS A 396 -0.31 3.62 -3.87
CA LYS A 396 -1.47 4.37 -3.34
C LYS A 396 -1.03 5.33 -2.22
N GLY A 397 0.27 5.60 -2.12
CA GLY A 397 0.87 6.39 -1.05
C GLY A 397 0.59 7.89 -1.15
N LEU A 398 0.86 8.58 -0.04
CA LEU A 398 0.77 10.04 0.05
C LEU A 398 1.84 10.77 -0.77
N ASP A 399 2.91 10.07 -1.12
CA ASP A 399 3.97 10.59 -1.98
C ASP A 399 3.46 10.93 -3.39
N LEU A 400 2.41 10.25 -3.87
CA LEU A 400 1.76 10.57 -5.16
C LEU A 400 1.19 11.98 -5.22
N PHE A 401 0.90 12.61 -4.08
CA PHE A 401 0.38 13.98 -4.00
C PHE A 401 1.49 15.01 -4.26
N LEU A 402 2.76 14.60 -4.25
CA LEU A 402 3.93 15.44 -4.44
C LEU A 402 4.40 15.51 -5.91
N TYR A 403 3.85 14.66 -6.79
CA TYR A 403 4.23 14.59 -8.20
C TYR A 403 3.27 15.35 -9.11
N SER A 404 3.72 15.71 -10.31
CA SER A 404 2.84 16.15 -11.40
C SER A 404 1.95 15.00 -11.89
N PRO A 405 0.81 15.28 -12.56
CA PRO A 405 0.08 14.25 -13.30
C PRO A 405 0.96 13.53 -14.32
N GLY A 406 0.81 12.21 -14.42
CA GLY A 406 1.70 11.33 -15.19
C GLY A 406 1.85 9.97 -14.48
N ALA A 407 2.25 8.93 -15.21
CA ALA A 407 2.52 7.64 -14.59
C ALA A 407 3.82 7.72 -13.75
N HIS A 408 3.69 7.60 -12.45
CA HIS A 408 4.80 7.57 -11.48
C HIS A 408 4.75 6.25 -10.71
N ASN A 409 5.76 5.87 -9.92
CA ASN A 409 5.66 4.82 -8.89
C ASN A 409 4.88 3.54 -9.29
N GLN A 410 5.14 2.99 -10.48
CA GLN A 410 4.60 1.70 -10.94
C GLN A 410 5.64 0.59 -10.84
N ASP A 411 6.89 1.00 -10.62
CA ASP A 411 8.08 0.16 -10.61
C ASP A 411 8.56 0.00 -9.16
N GLY A 412 7.64 -0.27 -8.23
CA GLY A 412 7.98 -0.82 -6.92
C GLY A 412 8.18 -2.32 -7.06
N HIS A 413 9.39 -2.83 -6.86
CA HIS A 413 9.77 -4.16 -7.36
C HIS A 413 9.33 -5.37 -6.53
N GLY A 414 8.33 -5.23 -5.66
CA GLY A 414 7.75 -6.38 -4.97
C GLY A 414 7.14 -7.44 -5.90
N THR A 415 7.21 -8.71 -5.48
CA THR A 415 6.63 -9.85 -6.20
C THR A 415 5.38 -10.38 -5.48
N TYR A 416 4.21 -10.11 -6.05
CA TYR A 416 2.92 -10.40 -5.43
C TYR A 416 2.32 -11.73 -5.86
N PRO A 417 1.61 -12.45 -4.96
CA PRO A 417 0.95 -13.70 -5.31
C PRO A 417 -0.33 -13.49 -6.13
N PHE A 418 -1.10 -12.44 -5.86
CA PHE A 418 -2.44 -12.26 -6.45
C PHE A 418 -2.69 -10.82 -6.91
N ALA A 419 -3.60 -10.63 -7.86
CA ALA A 419 -4.16 -9.31 -8.16
C ALA A 419 -5.02 -8.78 -7.01
N GLY A 420 -4.92 -7.50 -6.72
CA GLY A 420 -5.64 -6.83 -5.63
C GLY A 420 -4.88 -5.62 -5.06
N ILE A 421 -5.44 -5.05 -3.99
CA ILE A 421 -4.80 -3.97 -3.20
C ILE A 421 -4.22 -4.60 -1.93
N TYR A 422 -2.92 -4.43 -1.71
CA TYR A 422 -2.22 -4.87 -0.51
C TYR A 422 -2.01 -3.68 0.42
N GLN A 423 -2.56 -3.75 1.63
CA GLN A 423 -2.45 -2.67 2.63
C GLN A 423 -1.19 -2.84 3.49
N GLY A 424 -0.58 -1.71 3.88
CA GLY A 424 0.49 -1.67 4.88
C GLY A 424 1.77 -2.36 4.44
N ILE A 425 2.14 -2.25 3.16
CA ILE A 425 3.33 -2.93 2.60
C ILE A 425 4.41 -1.99 2.07
N GLY A 426 4.02 -0.77 1.69
CA GLY A 426 4.94 0.24 1.18
C GLY A 426 5.34 1.24 2.26
N PRO A 427 6.27 2.16 1.94
CA PRO A 427 6.73 3.19 2.87
C PRO A 427 5.58 3.98 3.49
N ALA A 428 5.69 4.29 4.79
CA ALA A 428 4.65 4.98 5.57
C ALA A 428 3.27 4.29 5.51
N ASP A 429 3.25 2.95 5.56
CA ASP A 429 2.07 2.08 5.50
C ASP A 429 1.25 2.27 4.21
N ALA A 430 1.89 2.67 3.11
CA ALA A 430 1.23 2.83 1.81
C ALA A 430 0.71 1.48 1.31
N ALA A 431 -0.43 1.53 0.62
CA ALA A 431 -0.96 0.39 -0.11
C ALA A 431 -0.41 0.35 -1.54
N GLU A 432 -0.39 -0.84 -2.15
CA GLU A 432 -0.10 -1.00 -3.57
C GLU A 432 -1.15 -1.85 -4.28
N GLU A 433 -1.44 -1.49 -5.54
CA GLU A 433 -2.47 -2.13 -6.35
C GLU A 433 -1.89 -2.88 -7.56
N VAL A 434 -2.07 -4.19 -7.56
CA VAL A 434 -1.83 -5.12 -8.67
C VAL A 434 -3.11 -5.24 -9.50
N LYS A 435 -3.09 -4.71 -10.73
CA LYS A 435 -4.30 -4.60 -11.57
C LYS A 435 -4.51 -5.78 -12.52
N LYS A 436 -3.43 -6.29 -13.10
CA LYS A 436 -3.54 -7.30 -14.16
C LYS A 436 -3.99 -8.63 -13.57
N GLN A 437 -4.86 -9.32 -14.29
CA GLN A 437 -5.25 -10.70 -13.99
C GLN A 437 -4.64 -11.61 -15.05
N PHE A 438 -4.36 -12.85 -14.67
CA PHE A 438 -3.80 -13.84 -15.58
C PHE A 438 -4.47 -15.18 -15.32
N ASP A 439 -4.97 -15.77 -16.40
CA ASP A 439 -5.55 -17.11 -16.39
C ASP A 439 -4.53 -18.06 -17.04
N HIS A 440 -3.71 -18.72 -16.22
CA HIS A 440 -2.62 -19.56 -16.70
C HIS A 440 -3.10 -20.79 -17.49
N GLN A 441 -4.28 -21.35 -17.16
CA GLN A 441 -4.78 -22.56 -17.82
C GLN A 441 -5.13 -22.32 -19.29
N ALA A 442 -5.63 -21.13 -19.64
CA ALA A 442 -5.94 -20.76 -21.01
C ALA A 442 -4.71 -20.80 -21.96
N TYR A 443 -3.50 -20.64 -21.41
CA TYR A 443 -2.26 -20.59 -22.18
C TYR A 443 -1.47 -21.88 -22.11
N LEU A 444 -1.30 -22.46 -20.91
CA LEU A 444 -0.49 -23.67 -20.74
C LEU A 444 -1.10 -24.88 -21.44
N THR A 445 -2.43 -24.95 -21.56
CA THR A 445 -3.12 -26.09 -22.19
C THR A 445 -4.17 -25.67 -23.21
N GLY A 446 -4.67 -24.44 -23.15
CA GLY A 446 -5.69 -23.92 -24.07
C GLY A 446 -5.17 -23.44 -25.44
N GLY A 447 -3.85 -23.41 -25.66
CA GLY A 447 -3.25 -23.05 -26.95
C GLY A 447 -3.31 -21.56 -27.30
N ALA A 448 -3.75 -20.69 -26.39
CA ALA A 448 -3.71 -19.25 -26.58
C ALA A 448 -2.26 -18.73 -26.56
N SER A 449 -1.97 -17.69 -27.34
CA SER A 449 -0.68 -16.99 -27.27
C SER A 449 -0.58 -16.18 -25.98
N LEU A 450 0.56 -16.26 -25.28
CA LEU A 450 0.77 -15.48 -24.05
C LEU A 450 0.49 -13.99 -24.27
N PRO A 451 -0.18 -13.31 -23.32
CA PRO A 451 -0.38 -11.88 -23.40
C PRO A 451 0.96 -11.15 -23.39
N ASP A 452 1.03 -9.97 -23.99
CA ASP A 452 2.25 -9.16 -24.07
C ASP A 452 2.78 -8.70 -22.70
N TYR A 453 1.95 -8.72 -21.67
CA TYR A 453 2.30 -8.40 -20.29
C TYR A 453 2.75 -9.60 -19.47
N VAL A 454 2.81 -10.80 -20.07
CA VAL A 454 3.30 -12.01 -19.41
C VAL A 454 4.67 -12.36 -19.96
N GLU A 455 5.61 -12.59 -19.05
CA GLU A 455 6.99 -12.93 -19.36
C GLU A 455 7.32 -14.32 -18.81
N PRO A 456 7.47 -15.35 -19.66
CA PRO A 456 7.80 -16.70 -19.23
C PRO A 456 9.31 -16.88 -19.08
N PHE A 457 9.75 -17.62 -18.04
CA PHE A 457 11.15 -17.98 -17.82
C PHE A 457 11.38 -19.50 -17.91
N ASP A 458 10.53 -20.21 -18.65
CA ASP A 458 10.52 -21.68 -18.86
C ASP A 458 11.58 -22.18 -19.85
N SER A 459 12.60 -21.39 -20.16
CA SER A 459 13.65 -21.74 -21.11
C SER A 459 15.04 -21.68 -20.49
N ALA A 460 15.89 -22.66 -20.80
CA ALA A 460 17.26 -22.78 -20.32
C ALA A 460 18.11 -21.52 -20.51
N SER A 461 17.97 -20.82 -21.63
CA SER A 461 18.75 -19.60 -21.92
C SER A 461 18.36 -18.37 -21.09
N ARG A 462 17.28 -18.46 -20.31
CA ARG A 462 16.73 -17.35 -19.51
C ARG A 462 16.76 -17.61 -18.00
N VAL A 463 17.41 -18.68 -17.59
CA VAL A 463 17.60 -19.06 -16.19
C VAL A 463 19.09 -19.27 -15.97
N LYS A 464 19.67 -18.56 -15.00
CA LYS A 464 21.08 -18.68 -14.64
C LYS A 464 21.24 -19.30 -13.25
N LEU A 465 22.03 -20.36 -13.14
CA LEU A 465 22.31 -21.00 -11.86
C LEU A 465 23.27 -20.13 -11.03
N LEU A 466 22.98 -19.98 -9.74
CA LEU A 466 23.87 -19.37 -8.74
C LEU A 466 24.18 -20.39 -7.65
N PRO A 467 25.46 -20.68 -7.39
CA PRO A 467 25.87 -21.53 -6.27
C PRO A 467 25.84 -20.75 -4.96
N ASP A 468 26.14 -21.44 -3.85
CA ASP A 468 26.65 -20.77 -2.66
C ASP A 468 27.99 -20.08 -2.93
N TRP A 469 28.18 -18.90 -2.35
CA TRP A 469 29.38 -18.10 -2.58
C TRP A 469 30.66 -18.81 -2.13
N GLU A 470 30.56 -19.70 -1.15
CA GLU A 470 31.65 -20.57 -0.70
C GLU A 470 32.21 -21.46 -1.82
N ARG A 471 31.40 -21.80 -2.84
CA ARG A 471 31.80 -22.65 -3.99
C ARG A 471 32.73 -21.96 -4.97
N VAL A 472 32.66 -20.63 -5.07
CA VAL A 472 33.44 -19.83 -6.02
C VAL A 472 34.54 -19.01 -5.35
N TYR A 473 34.45 -18.78 -4.04
CA TYR A 473 35.34 -17.85 -3.33
C TYR A 473 36.84 -18.17 -3.48
N THR A 474 37.21 -19.45 -3.36
CA THR A 474 38.62 -19.86 -3.47
C THR A 474 39.16 -19.57 -4.88
N GLN A 475 38.36 -19.88 -5.90
CA GLN A 475 38.70 -19.71 -7.30
C GLN A 475 38.76 -18.23 -7.66
N VAL A 476 37.82 -17.41 -7.19
CA VAL A 476 37.86 -15.94 -7.32
C VAL A 476 39.18 -15.36 -6.77
N TYR A 477 39.70 -15.94 -5.70
CA TYR A 477 40.97 -15.50 -5.12
C TYR A 477 42.18 -15.95 -5.95
N THR A 478 42.16 -17.15 -6.54
CA THR A 478 43.33 -17.75 -7.20
C THR A 478 43.38 -17.61 -8.72
N ASP A 479 42.24 -17.41 -9.37
CA ASP A 479 42.09 -17.46 -10.83
C ASP A 479 41.49 -16.13 -11.36
N PRO A 480 42.18 -15.43 -12.26
CA PRO A 480 41.72 -14.14 -12.78
C PRO A 480 40.42 -14.22 -13.59
N ASP A 481 40.14 -15.34 -14.27
CA ASP A 481 38.90 -15.51 -15.02
C ASP A 481 37.70 -15.65 -14.06
N TYR A 482 37.83 -16.47 -13.01
CA TYR A 482 36.79 -16.54 -11.96
C TYR A 482 36.62 -15.19 -11.27
N ARG A 483 37.71 -14.44 -11.07
CA ARG A 483 37.61 -13.12 -10.45
C ARG A 483 36.82 -12.14 -11.30
N ARG A 484 37.03 -12.11 -12.62
CA ARG A 484 36.22 -11.31 -13.54
C ARG A 484 34.74 -11.66 -13.41
N ASP A 485 34.44 -12.96 -13.40
CA ASP A 485 33.06 -13.45 -13.54
C ASP A 485 32.28 -13.46 -12.20
N TRP A 486 32.97 -13.54 -11.05
CA TRP A 486 32.34 -13.79 -9.75
C TRP A 486 32.75 -12.84 -8.61
N ALA A 487 33.70 -11.89 -8.80
CA ALA A 487 34.06 -10.97 -7.72
C ALA A 487 32.89 -10.12 -7.21
N TRP A 488 31.91 -9.82 -8.06
CA TRP A 488 30.70 -9.09 -7.69
C TRP A 488 29.84 -9.85 -6.67
N PHE A 489 29.90 -11.19 -6.69
CA PHE A 489 29.08 -12.07 -5.87
C PHE A 489 29.60 -12.22 -4.44
N VAL A 490 30.87 -11.89 -4.20
CA VAL A 490 31.56 -12.08 -2.90
C VAL A 490 32.01 -10.77 -2.23
N LEU A 491 31.91 -9.63 -2.92
CA LEU A 491 32.25 -8.32 -2.39
C LEU A 491 30.98 -7.55 -1.95
N PRO A 492 31.05 -6.69 -0.92
CA PRO A 492 29.91 -5.91 -0.44
C PRO A 492 29.66 -4.71 -1.34
N ILE A 493 29.24 -4.98 -2.57
CA ILE A 493 28.98 -3.97 -3.59
C ILE A 493 27.50 -3.58 -3.57
N ARG A 494 27.21 -2.28 -3.66
CA ARG A 494 25.87 -1.78 -3.95
C ARG A 494 25.58 -1.90 -5.44
N SER A 495 24.39 -2.37 -5.77
CA SER A 495 23.96 -2.64 -7.15
C SER A 495 23.73 -1.39 -8.00
N GLY A 496 23.86 -0.19 -7.44
CA GLY A 496 23.63 1.09 -8.12
C GLY A 496 24.21 2.25 -7.31
N TYR A 497 23.99 3.48 -7.79
CA TYR A 497 24.43 4.70 -7.11
C TYR A 497 24.00 4.68 -5.63
N PRO A 498 24.89 4.99 -4.67
CA PRO A 498 24.70 4.57 -3.28
C PRO A 498 23.42 5.08 -2.63
N ALA A 499 22.99 6.29 -2.99
CA ALA A 499 21.73 6.87 -2.51
C ALA A 499 21.15 7.84 -3.55
N ALA A 500 19.83 7.81 -3.74
CA ALA A 500 19.11 8.82 -4.52
C ALA A 500 18.20 9.66 -3.62
N LYS A 501 17.74 10.82 -4.09
CA LYS A 501 16.76 11.63 -3.33
C LYS A 501 15.39 10.96 -3.41
N SER A 502 14.87 10.54 -2.26
CA SER A 502 13.51 9.99 -2.13
C SER A 502 12.69 10.81 -1.14
N PRO A 503 11.35 10.86 -1.26
CA PRO A 503 10.49 11.39 -0.21
C PRO A 503 10.81 10.71 1.13
N PHE A 504 10.90 11.49 2.21
CA PHE A 504 11.20 11.03 3.58
C PHE A 504 12.62 10.46 3.83
N ALA A 505 13.49 10.40 2.81
CA ALA A 505 14.87 9.96 2.98
C ALA A 505 15.75 11.00 3.71
N GLY A 506 16.73 10.53 4.48
CA GLY A 506 17.78 11.38 5.07
C GLY A 506 17.34 12.25 6.23
N ILE A 507 16.15 12.02 6.79
CA ILE A 507 15.69 12.66 8.04
C ILE A 507 16.63 12.31 9.20
N VAL A 508 17.12 11.06 9.21
CA VAL A 508 18.12 10.57 10.17
C VAL A 508 19.37 10.21 9.37
N SER A 509 20.49 10.86 9.70
CA SER A 509 21.77 10.56 9.05
C SER A 509 22.22 9.13 9.34
N HIS A 510 22.80 8.47 8.34
CA HIS A 510 23.30 7.10 8.38
C HIS A 510 22.24 6.06 8.71
N ALA A 511 20.98 6.32 8.34
CA ALA A 511 19.88 5.37 8.44
C ALA A 511 19.32 5.04 7.06
N GLU A 512 19.12 3.75 6.80
CA GLU A 512 18.37 3.29 5.64
C GLU A 512 16.92 3.75 5.77
N THR A 513 16.46 4.49 4.78
CA THR A 513 15.08 5.02 4.72
C THR A 513 14.41 4.68 3.38
N GLY A 514 15.00 3.72 2.66
CA GLY A 514 14.51 3.19 1.40
C GLY A 514 15.11 3.81 0.14
N ASN A 515 16.14 4.63 0.25
CA ASN A 515 16.69 5.37 -0.88
C ASN A 515 18.08 4.91 -1.30
N LEU A 516 18.59 3.85 -0.70
CA LEU A 516 19.90 3.30 -1.02
C LEU A 516 19.77 2.16 -2.01
N ALA A 517 20.74 2.08 -2.93
CA ALA A 517 20.91 0.90 -3.77
C ALA A 517 21.20 -0.33 -2.88
N PRO A 518 20.48 -1.44 -3.04
CA PRO A 518 20.70 -2.64 -2.25
C PRO A 518 22.09 -3.23 -2.52
N PHE A 519 22.58 -4.04 -1.59
CA PHE A 519 23.77 -4.84 -1.84
C PHE A 519 23.45 -6.02 -2.78
N MET A 520 24.49 -6.63 -3.35
CA MET A 520 24.36 -7.85 -4.15
C MET A 520 23.67 -8.98 -3.37
N VAL A 521 23.09 -9.95 -4.10
CA VAL A 521 22.18 -10.99 -3.58
C VAL A 521 22.69 -11.74 -2.35
N THR A 522 23.98 -12.06 -2.26
CA THR A 522 24.58 -12.81 -1.13
C THR A 522 24.64 -12.03 0.19
N TYR A 523 24.49 -10.70 0.12
CA TYR A 523 24.39 -9.81 1.28
C TYR A 523 22.94 -9.47 1.64
N ASN A 524 21.97 -9.94 0.85
CA ASN A 524 20.55 -9.78 1.17
C ASN A 524 20.16 -10.75 2.29
N GLY A 525 19.37 -10.27 3.25
CA GLY A 525 18.93 -11.05 4.40
C GLY A 525 18.05 -12.27 4.08
N GLY A 526 17.52 -12.38 2.85
CA GLY A 526 16.76 -13.51 2.33
C GLY A 526 17.59 -14.62 1.66
N TRP A 527 18.89 -14.40 1.39
CA TRP A 527 19.76 -15.44 0.83
C TRP A 527 19.80 -16.69 1.73
N ASN A 528 19.73 -17.89 1.16
CA ASN A 528 19.69 -19.18 1.88
C ASN A 528 18.59 -19.31 2.96
N ARG A 529 17.49 -18.57 2.82
CA ARG A 529 16.40 -18.52 3.81
C ARG A 529 15.05 -18.58 3.12
N SER A 530 14.09 -19.24 3.78
CA SER A 530 12.71 -19.35 3.33
C SER A 530 11.73 -18.82 4.38
N GLY A 531 10.55 -18.39 3.93
CA GLY A 531 9.56 -17.72 4.78
C GLY A 531 10.09 -16.44 5.45
N ALA A 532 9.50 -16.13 6.62
CA ALA A 532 9.89 -14.97 7.42
C ALA A 532 11.30 -15.14 7.99
N SER A 533 12.16 -14.16 7.77
CA SER A 533 13.59 -14.25 8.08
C SER A 533 14.20 -12.85 8.29
N GLY A 534 15.53 -12.74 8.32
CA GLY A 534 16.20 -11.47 8.55
C GLY A 534 15.88 -10.44 7.46
N GLY A 535 15.12 -9.41 7.81
CA GLY A 535 14.68 -8.36 6.86
C GLY A 535 13.32 -8.61 6.22
N TYR A 536 12.66 -9.74 6.49
CA TYR A 536 11.35 -10.07 5.90
C TYR A 536 10.34 -10.57 6.95
N HIS A 537 9.22 -9.87 7.07
CA HIS A 537 8.15 -10.14 8.02
C HIS A 537 7.01 -10.92 7.37
N LEU A 538 6.41 -11.85 8.13
CA LEU A 538 5.27 -12.62 7.64
C LEU A 538 4.06 -11.71 7.38
N TYR A 539 3.65 -11.64 6.12
CA TYR A 539 2.41 -11.00 5.68
C TYR A 539 1.30 -12.03 5.59
N ASP A 540 0.45 -12.05 6.62
CA ASP A 540 -0.69 -12.95 6.71
C ASP A 540 -2.02 -12.19 6.59
N PRO A 541 -2.54 -11.99 5.35
CA PRO A 541 -3.68 -11.12 5.13
C PRO A 541 -5.03 -11.84 5.23
N ASN A 542 -6.04 -11.09 5.63
CA ASN A 542 -7.42 -11.39 5.28
C ASN A 542 -7.72 -10.86 3.88
N ARG A 543 -8.57 -11.58 3.13
CA ARG A 543 -9.01 -11.17 1.79
C ARG A 543 -10.44 -10.64 1.86
N LEU A 544 -10.59 -9.32 1.78
CA LEU A 544 -11.88 -8.64 1.85
C LEU A 544 -12.44 -8.29 0.46
N HIS A 545 -13.77 -8.20 0.39
CA HIS A 545 -14.47 -7.69 -0.78
C HIS A 545 -14.47 -6.16 -0.77
N ALA A 546 -13.98 -5.54 -1.83
CA ALA A 546 -13.80 -4.09 -1.94
C ALA A 546 -15.07 -3.27 -2.23
N LEU A 547 -16.24 -3.69 -1.72
CA LEU A 547 -17.47 -2.90 -1.88
C LEU A 547 -17.37 -1.57 -1.12
N VAL A 548 -16.60 -1.53 -0.04
CA VAL A 548 -16.26 -0.29 0.67
C VAL A 548 -14.75 -0.32 0.94
N THR A 549 -14.03 0.70 0.52
CA THR A 549 -12.57 0.78 0.66
C THR A 549 -12.17 0.98 2.11
N SER A 550 -11.21 0.20 2.61
CA SER A 550 -10.67 0.31 3.97
C SER A 550 -9.99 1.65 4.25
N SER A 551 -9.47 2.32 3.22
CA SER A 551 -8.82 3.62 3.33
C SER A 551 -9.28 4.57 2.21
N PRO A 552 -9.38 5.89 2.47
CA PRO A 552 -9.53 6.89 1.41
C PRO A 552 -8.38 6.85 0.40
N LEU A 553 -7.18 6.44 0.84
CA LEU A 553 -5.99 6.36 -0.01
C LEU A 553 -6.10 5.26 -1.08
N ASP A 554 -6.95 4.25 -0.89
CA ASP A 554 -7.20 3.21 -1.89
C ASP A 554 -7.67 3.78 -3.24
N GLN A 555 -8.28 4.98 -3.20
CA GLN A 555 -8.80 5.70 -4.35
C GLN A 555 -7.74 6.55 -5.06
N VAL A 556 -6.53 6.68 -4.48
CA VAL A 556 -5.40 7.36 -5.13
C VAL A 556 -5.13 6.70 -6.46
N GLN A 557 -5.00 7.51 -7.50
CA GLN A 557 -4.65 7.06 -8.83
C GLN A 557 -3.25 7.52 -9.16
N ASN A 558 -2.48 6.56 -9.66
CA ASN A 558 -1.08 6.78 -9.91
C ASN A 558 -0.81 7.88 -10.95
N ASN A 559 -1.69 8.02 -11.94
CA ASN A 559 -1.55 9.00 -13.02
C ASN A 559 -2.00 10.43 -12.67
N LEU A 560 -2.60 10.66 -11.50
CA LEU A 560 -3.18 11.97 -11.16
C LEU A 560 -2.20 12.92 -10.46
N GLY A 561 -1.09 12.42 -9.90
CA GLY A 561 -0.14 13.27 -9.15
C GLY A 561 -0.84 14.08 -8.05
N TYR A 562 -0.52 15.37 -7.95
CA TYR A 562 -1.15 16.31 -7.00
C TYR A 562 -2.67 16.44 -7.17
N LEU A 563 -3.26 16.06 -8.32
CA LEU A 563 -4.72 16.05 -8.49
C LEU A 563 -5.41 14.97 -7.65
N ASN A 564 -4.66 14.02 -7.07
CA ASN A 564 -5.19 13.12 -6.05
C ASN A 564 -5.70 13.88 -4.82
N ALA A 565 -5.08 15.01 -4.43
CA ALA A 565 -5.49 15.82 -3.28
C ALA A 565 -6.96 16.25 -3.36
N PRO A 566 -7.39 17.02 -4.38
CA PRO A 566 -8.77 17.45 -4.47
C PRO A 566 -9.74 16.28 -4.71
N VAL A 567 -9.33 15.22 -5.43
CA VAL A 567 -10.19 14.05 -5.68
C VAL A 567 -10.47 13.28 -4.39
N VAL A 568 -9.42 12.88 -3.66
CA VAL A 568 -9.55 12.14 -2.39
C VAL A 568 -10.29 12.99 -1.36
N ALA A 569 -9.98 14.29 -1.26
CA ALA A 569 -10.73 15.19 -0.39
C ALA A 569 -12.21 15.22 -0.75
N LEU A 570 -12.55 15.41 -2.03
CA LEU A 570 -13.93 15.52 -2.48
C LEU A 570 -14.75 14.24 -2.21
N ILE A 571 -14.23 13.06 -2.55
CA ILE A 571 -14.95 11.78 -2.35
C ILE A 571 -15.02 11.34 -0.88
N THR A 572 -14.25 12.01 -0.02
CA THR A 572 -14.23 11.77 1.42
C THR A 572 -15.08 12.79 2.16
N LEU A 573 -15.31 13.97 1.61
CA LEU A 573 -16.13 14.99 2.27
C LEU A 573 -17.63 14.62 2.20
N PRO A 574 -18.35 14.70 3.33
CA PRO A 574 -19.79 14.47 3.33
C PRO A 574 -20.54 15.68 2.76
N PRO A 575 -21.61 15.51 1.96
CA PRO A 575 -22.30 14.27 1.64
C PRO A 575 -21.81 13.57 0.35
N VAL A 576 -20.73 14.08 -0.26
CA VAL A 576 -20.19 13.52 -1.51
C VAL A 576 -19.71 12.08 -1.30
N ASP A 577 -19.24 11.76 -0.10
CA ASP A 577 -18.92 10.39 0.31
C ASP A 577 -20.10 9.41 0.15
N VAL A 578 -21.31 9.76 0.59
CA VAL A 578 -22.53 8.94 0.41
C VAL A 578 -22.86 8.81 -1.07
N ILE A 579 -22.79 9.92 -1.82
CA ILE A 579 -23.06 9.91 -3.26
C ILE A 579 -22.08 8.95 -3.96
N TYR A 580 -20.78 9.06 -3.67
CA TYR A 580 -19.73 8.31 -4.32
C TYR A 580 -19.68 6.82 -3.90
N LYS A 581 -19.84 6.55 -2.60
CA LYS A 581 -19.69 5.20 -2.02
C LYS A 581 -20.98 4.37 -2.11
N ILE A 582 -22.15 5.00 -2.05
CA ILE A 582 -23.45 4.31 -2.04
C ILE A 582 -24.21 4.55 -3.33
N LEU A 583 -24.58 5.80 -3.64
CA LEU A 583 -25.49 6.07 -4.75
C LEU A 583 -24.88 5.75 -6.12
N LEU A 584 -23.59 6.03 -6.30
CA LEU A 584 -22.85 5.75 -7.53
C LEU A 584 -22.25 4.34 -7.57
N LEU A 585 -22.45 3.50 -6.55
CA LEU A 585 -21.91 2.14 -6.52
C LEU A 585 -22.34 1.28 -7.73
N PRO A 586 -23.62 1.28 -8.17
CA PRO A 586 -24.02 0.51 -9.35
C PRO A 586 -23.33 0.98 -10.61
N VAL A 587 -23.19 2.30 -10.77
CA VAL A 587 -22.51 2.93 -11.91
C VAL A 587 -21.04 2.55 -11.93
N ARG A 588 -20.34 2.70 -10.79
CA ARG A 588 -18.93 2.33 -10.65
C ARG A 588 -18.70 0.85 -10.95
N ARG A 589 -19.63 -0.03 -10.56
CA ARG A 589 -19.57 -1.47 -10.83
C ARG A 589 -19.78 -1.82 -12.31
N MET A 590 -20.49 -1.00 -13.08
CA MET A 590 -20.60 -1.18 -14.54
C MET A 590 -19.27 -0.91 -15.26
N PHE A 591 -18.42 -0.05 -14.71
CA PHE A 591 -17.12 0.30 -15.29
C PHE A 591 -15.96 -0.61 -14.85
N GLY A 592 -16.21 -1.60 -13.98
CA GLY A 592 -15.18 -2.58 -13.60
C GLY A 592 -15.50 -3.36 -12.32
N LYS A 593 -14.74 -4.44 -12.08
CA LYS A 593 -14.75 -5.16 -10.80
C LYS A 593 -13.90 -4.39 -9.80
N PHE A 594 -14.36 -4.29 -8.55
CA PHE A 594 -13.52 -3.79 -7.47
C PHE A 594 -12.42 -4.82 -7.15
N PRO A 595 -11.14 -4.40 -7.07
CA PRO A 595 -10.04 -5.29 -6.75
C PRO A 595 -10.18 -5.81 -5.32
N PRO A 596 -9.92 -7.09 -5.02
CA PRO A 596 -9.93 -7.56 -3.63
C PRO A 596 -8.89 -6.81 -2.79
N GLN A 597 -9.16 -6.65 -1.50
CA GLN A 597 -8.22 -6.05 -0.56
C GLN A 597 -7.57 -7.14 0.30
N TYR A 598 -6.25 -7.09 0.42
CA TYR A 598 -5.45 -7.91 1.32
C TYR A 598 -5.02 -7.02 2.49
N ILE A 599 -5.49 -7.35 3.69
CA ILE A 599 -5.27 -6.55 4.91
C ILE A 599 -4.59 -7.42 5.95
N PRO A 600 -3.45 -7.01 6.53
CA PRO A 600 -2.76 -7.77 7.57
C PRO A 600 -3.70 -8.17 8.72
N LYS A 601 -3.57 -9.40 9.22
CA LYS A 601 -4.38 -9.89 10.35
C LYS A 601 -4.29 -9.00 11.60
N ALA A 602 -3.11 -8.41 11.85
CA ALA A 602 -2.87 -7.53 12.99
C ALA A 602 -3.63 -6.19 12.91
N GLU A 603 -4.09 -5.79 11.73
CA GLU A 603 -4.81 -4.53 11.52
C GLU A 603 -6.32 -4.66 11.69
N LEU A 604 -6.85 -5.90 11.75
CA LEU A 604 -8.26 -6.13 12.02
C LEU A 604 -8.62 -6.00 13.51
N PRO A 605 -9.84 -5.58 13.85
CA PRO A 605 -10.91 -5.18 12.92
C PRO A 605 -10.77 -3.72 12.44
N ILE A 606 -10.94 -3.52 11.13
CA ILE A 606 -11.11 -2.19 10.52
C ILE A 606 -12.60 -2.02 10.25
N ARG A 607 -13.25 -1.09 10.93
CA ARG A 607 -14.59 -0.65 10.54
C ARG A 607 -14.47 0.21 9.30
N VAL A 608 -15.35 0.01 8.33
CA VAL A 608 -15.35 0.77 7.09
C VAL A 608 -16.63 1.60 6.96
N MET A 609 -17.77 1.06 7.41
CA MET A 609 -19.07 1.71 7.33
C MET A 609 -19.93 1.41 8.55
N SER A 610 -20.79 2.35 8.94
CA SER A 610 -21.86 2.14 9.92
C SER A 610 -23.20 2.64 9.39
N VAL A 611 -24.27 1.97 9.82
CA VAL A 611 -25.65 2.45 9.67
C VAL A 611 -26.26 2.55 11.06
N GLY A 612 -26.85 3.71 11.35
CA GLY A 612 -27.50 4.01 12.61
C GLY A 612 -28.95 4.45 12.42
N GLY A 613 -29.78 4.12 13.40
CA GLY A 613 -31.18 4.55 13.49
C GLY A 613 -31.50 4.97 14.92
N GLY A 614 -32.24 6.07 15.09
CA GLY A 614 -32.37 6.67 16.41
C GLY A 614 -33.41 7.78 16.52
N VAL A 615 -33.50 8.34 17.72
CA VAL A 615 -34.37 9.50 18.02
C VAL A 615 -33.49 10.73 18.16
N MET A 616 -33.93 11.85 17.58
CA MET A 616 -33.31 13.16 17.66
C MET A 616 -34.34 14.16 18.16
N THR A 617 -34.02 14.88 19.24
CA THR A 617 -34.86 15.95 19.77
C THR A 617 -34.11 17.27 19.62
N ALA A 618 -34.73 18.23 18.92
CA ALA A 618 -34.23 19.57 18.73
C ALA A 618 -35.00 20.55 19.62
N ASN A 619 -34.26 21.34 20.40
CA ASN A 619 -34.77 22.50 21.10
C ASN A 619 -34.80 23.68 20.13
N MET A 620 -36.01 24.07 19.74
CA MET A 620 -36.28 25.15 18.81
C MET A 620 -36.36 26.48 19.58
N GLN A 621 -35.61 27.48 19.13
CA GLN A 621 -35.69 28.83 19.70
C GLN A 621 -36.88 29.60 19.15
N SER A 622 -37.36 30.60 19.91
CA SER A 622 -38.44 31.50 19.50
C SER A 622 -38.17 32.19 18.17
N ASP A 623 -36.90 32.40 17.79
CA ASP A 623 -36.53 33.02 16.50
C ASP A 623 -37.09 32.28 15.26
N TRP A 624 -37.48 31.00 15.38
CA TRP A 624 -38.12 30.23 14.30
C TRP A 624 -39.54 30.72 13.98
N VAL A 625 -40.19 31.39 14.94
CA VAL A 625 -41.56 31.88 14.84
C VAL A 625 -41.70 32.98 13.77
N ALA A 626 -40.61 33.69 13.45
CA ALA A 626 -40.54 34.64 12.34
C ALA A 626 -40.97 34.03 10.98
N LEU A 627 -40.91 32.71 10.83
CA LEU A 627 -41.37 32.02 9.62
C LEU A 627 -42.89 32.06 9.43
N LEU A 628 -43.69 32.21 10.49
CA LEU A 628 -45.15 32.37 10.40
C LEU A 628 -45.54 33.63 9.63
N LEU A 629 -44.69 34.65 9.73
CA LEU A 629 -44.88 35.96 9.11
C LEU A 629 -44.12 36.09 7.78
N ALA A 630 -43.36 35.06 7.39
CA ALA A 630 -42.54 35.05 6.18
C ALA A 630 -43.31 34.47 4.98
N GLY A 631 -44.05 35.29 4.24
CA GLY A 631 -44.73 34.81 3.03
C GLY A 631 -45.88 35.67 2.53
N PRO A 632 -46.58 35.22 1.48
CA PRO A 632 -47.78 35.89 0.95
C PRO A 632 -48.93 35.96 1.97
N GLN A 633 -48.91 35.11 3.00
CA GLN A 633 -49.90 35.06 4.08
C GLN A 633 -49.89 36.30 4.99
N LEU A 634 -48.78 37.06 5.03
CA LEU A 634 -48.62 38.21 5.93
C LEU A 634 -49.76 39.23 5.78
N GLY A 635 -50.22 39.48 4.54
CA GLY A 635 -51.31 40.42 4.29
C GLY A 635 -52.65 40.00 4.89
N GLU A 636 -52.96 38.70 4.89
CA GLU A 636 -54.18 38.17 5.51
C GLU A 636 -54.07 38.19 7.04
N ILE A 637 -52.90 37.82 7.59
CA ILE A 637 -52.63 37.86 9.04
C ILE A 637 -52.77 39.30 9.57
N VAL A 638 -52.12 40.28 8.92
CA VAL A 638 -52.23 41.70 9.29
C VAL A 638 -53.66 42.21 9.13
N GLY A 639 -54.35 41.80 8.06
CA GLY A 639 -55.76 42.16 7.83
C GLY A 639 -56.68 41.66 8.95
N ARG A 640 -56.48 40.42 9.41
CA ARG A 640 -57.23 39.84 10.53
C ARG A 640 -56.87 40.50 11.86
N TYR A 641 -55.59 40.81 12.09
CA TYR A 641 -55.14 41.54 13.29
C TYR A 641 -55.76 42.93 13.40
N VAL A 642 -55.80 43.73 12.32
CA VAL A 642 -56.40 45.09 12.33
C VAL A 642 -57.92 45.05 12.58
N VAL A 643 -58.58 43.95 12.19
CA VAL A 643 -60.00 43.74 12.52
C VAL A 643 -60.18 43.39 14.00
N ALA A 644 -59.22 42.68 14.60
CA ALA A 644 -59.25 42.29 16.01
C ALA A 644 -58.82 43.42 16.97
N ASP A 645 -57.87 44.27 16.57
CA ASP A 645 -57.37 45.43 17.34
C ASP A 645 -57.59 46.75 16.57
N SER A 646 -58.67 47.46 16.91
CA SER A 646 -59.07 48.70 16.25
C SER A 646 -58.19 49.91 16.58
N THR A 647 -57.35 49.79 17.62
CA THR A 647 -56.56 50.90 18.19
C THR A 647 -55.11 50.91 17.72
N VAL A 648 -54.61 49.79 17.18
CA VAL A 648 -53.24 49.59 16.67
C VAL A 648 -52.16 50.06 17.67
N THR A 649 -52.44 49.95 18.98
CA THR A 649 -51.50 50.32 20.04
C THR A 649 -51.14 49.05 20.82
N PRO A 650 -49.91 48.51 20.74
CA PRO A 650 -49.57 47.28 21.44
C PRO A 650 -49.75 47.42 22.95
N ALA A 651 -50.59 46.57 23.55
CA ALA A 651 -50.88 46.57 24.98
C ALA A 651 -50.19 45.38 25.67
N GLY A 652 -48.86 45.36 25.67
CA GLY A 652 -48.08 44.33 26.37
C GLY A 652 -46.87 43.87 25.57
N GLN A 653 -46.22 42.82 26.07
CA GLN A 653 -45.14 42.13 25.35
C GLN A 653 -45.74 40.98 24.55
N GLU A 654 -45.38 40.91 23.27
CA GLU A 654 -45.57 39.75 22.41
C GLU A 654 -44.89 38.51 23.01
N THR A 655 -45.54 37.35 22.89
CA THR A 655 -44.96 36.07 23.31
C THR A 655 -44.81 35.13 22.13
N ASP A 656 -43.56 34.75 21.87
CA ASP A 656 -43.18 33.82 20.80
C ASP A 656 -42.80 32.47 21.39
N GLU A 657 -43.43 31.40 20.91
CA GLU A 657 -43.13 30.04 21.33
C GLU A 657 -42.89 29.11 20.14
N ALA A 658 -41.86 28.29 20.25
CA ALA A 658 -41.55 27.22 19.31
C ALA A 658 -41.39 25.91 20.09
N ASP A 659 -42.18 24.90 19.72
CA ASP A 659 -42.14 23.60 20.39
C ASP A 659 -40.82 22.85 20.15
N ASN A 660 -40.47 21.92 21.04
CA ASN A 660 -39.39 21.00 20.75
C ASN A 660 -39.78 20.02 19.63
N ALA A 661 -38.92 19.87 18.64
CA ALA A 661 -39.15 18.94 17.54
C ALA A 661 -38.49 17.59 17.84
N THR A 662 -39.23 16.49 17.82
CA THR A 662 -38.67 15.13 17.97
C THR A 662 -38.91 14.31 16.71
N SER A 663 -37.85 13.70 16.18
CA SER A 663 -37.88 12.91 14.94
C SER A 663 -37.12 11.60 15.06
N TYR A 664 -37.46 10.67 14.17
CA TYR A 664 -36.60 9.54 13.87
C TYR A 664 -35.53 9.98 12.87
N ALA A 665 -34.28 9.65 13.17
CA ALA A 665 -33.12 10.00 12.36
C ALA A 665 -32.40 8.74 11.89
N VAL A 666 -31.96 8.77 10.63
CA VAL A 666 -31.11 7.73 10.03
C VAL A 666 -29.72 8.32 9.82
N GLN A 667 -28.71 7.54 10.16
CA GLN A 667 -27.32 7.94 10.06
C GLN A 667 -26.51 6.92 9.25
N VAL A 668 -25.66 7.43 8.36
CA VAL A 668 -24.65 6.65 7.65
C VAL A 668 -23.29 7.24 7.96
N SER A 669 -22.36 6.40 8.39
CA SER A 669 -21.00 6.83 8.71
C SER A 669 -19.96 6.05 7.94
N PHE A 670 -18.88 6.72 7.51
CA PHE A 670 -17.72 6.08 6.92
C PHE A 670 -16.47 6.34 7.75
N TYR A 671 -15.72 5.30 8.03
CA TYR A 671 -14.48 5.41 8.79
C TYR A 671 -13.33 5.72 7.83
N LEU A 672 -12.57 6.76 8.13
CA LEU A 672 -11.39 7.16 7.35
C LEU A 672 -10.10 6.64 7.98
N GLY A 673 -10.21 6.00 9.15
CA GLY A 673 -9.14 5.44 9.95
C GLY A 673 -9.64 5.18 11.37
N LYS A 674 -8.72 4.97 12.31
CA LYS A 674 -9.07 4.64 13.71
C LYS A 674 -9.80 5.76 14.46
N ARG A 675 -9.59 7.03 14.06
CA ARG A 675 -10.10 8.21 14.79
C ARG A 675 -11.06 9.08 13.98
N TRP A 676 -10.89 9.17 12.67
CA TRP A 676 -11.68 10.05 11.82
C TRP A 676 -12.85 9.30 11.20
N VAL A 677 -14.03 9.90 11.30
CA VAL A 677 -15.28 9.34 10.79
C VAL A 677 -16.06 10.46 10.09
N THR A 678 -16.64 10.18 8.94
CA THR A 678 -17.64 11.08 8.33
C THR A 678 -19.02 10.56 8.68
N GLU A 679 -19.93 11.44 9.07
CA GLU A 679 -21.29 11.08 9.48
C GLU A 679 -22.29 11.90 8.66
N ASN A 680 -23.28 11.22 8.08
CA ASN A 680 -24.37 11.81 7.33
C ASN A 680 -25.69 11.41 7.99
N THR A 681 -26.42 12.38 8.52
CA THR A 681 -27.67 12.17 9.27
C THR A 681 -28.81 12.82 8.52
N PHE A 682 -29.87 12.06 8.26
CA PHE A 682 -31.10 12.55 7.67
C PHE A 682 -32.25 12.40 8.65
N HIS A 683 -33.05 13.45 8.79
CA HIS A 683 -34.27 13.41 9.60
C HIS A 683 -35.35 14.35 9.03
N ASN A 684 -36.58 14.07 9.44
CA ASN A 684 -37.75 14.90 9.18
C ASN A 684 -38.49 15.10 10.50
N SER A 685 -38.69 16.34 10.90
CA SER A 685 -39.28 16.74 12.16
C SER A 685 -40.37 17.78 11.96
N ASN A 686 -41.38 17.75 12.83
CA ASN A 686 -42.40 18.80 12.90
C ASN A 686 -42.29 19.55 14.23
N SER A 687 -42.58 20.85 14.21
CA SER A 687 -42.58 21.72 15.39
C SER A 687 -43.77 22.68 15.33
N GLY A 688 -44.52 22.81 16.41
CA GLY A 688 -45.47 23.91 16.56
C GLY A 688 -44.74 25.25 16.67
N LEU A 689 -45.33 26.30 16.09
CA LEU A 689 -44.91 27.69 16.19
C LEU A 689 -46.14 28.52 16.59
N SER A 690 -45.96 29.48 17.50
CA SER A 690 -47.03 30.41 17.89
C SER A 690 -46.49 31.81 18.22
N ILE A 691 -47.21 32.83 17.75
CA ILE A 691 -47.09 34.24 18.16
C ILE A 691 -48.39 34.61 18.86
N SER A 692 -48.32 35.13 20.07
CA SER A 692 -49.48 35.72 20.75
C SER A 692 -49.25 37.22 20.95
N VAL A 693 -50.10 38.03 20.31
CA VAL A 693 -50.03 39.50 20.38
C VAL A 693 -51.17 40.02 21.27
N PRO A 694 -50.89 40.66 22.41
CA PRO A 694 -51.94 41.17 23.28
C PRO A 694 -52.68 42.37 22.65
N ILE A 695 -54.01 42.30 22.62
CA ILE A 695 -54.89 43.34 22.05
C ILE A 695 -55.26 44.37 23.13
N ALA A 696 -55.22 45.66 22.80
CA ALA A 696 -55.53 46.75 23.76
C ALA A 696 -56.95 46.70 24.32
N ASP A 697 -57.91 46.30 23.49
CA ASP A 697 -59.33 46.21 23.85
C ASP A 697 -59.67 44.94 24.65
N SER A 698 -58.80 43.92 24.66
CA SER A 698 -58.97 42.68 25.42
C SER A 698 -57.62 42.02 25.78
N PRO A 699 -56.90 42.51 26.80
CA PRO A 699 -55.57 41.98 27.17
C PRO A 699 -55.57 40.52 27.65
N ALA A 700 -56.75 39.98 27.97
CA ALA A 700 -56.92 38.59 28.41
C ALA A 700 -57.19 37.61 27.25
N ASP A 701 -57.34 38.12 26.02
CA ASP A 701 -57.62 37.34 24.82
C ASP A 701 -56.67 37.83 23.69
N PRO A 702 -55.42 37.34 23.67
CA PRO A 702 -54.43 37.77 22.68
C PRO A 702 -54.81 37.27 21.28
N PHE A 703 -54.33 37.96 20.26
CA PHE A 703 -54.41 37.50 18.87
C PHE A 703 -53.33 36.44 18.65
N ASP A 704 -53.74 35.21 18.36
CA ASP A 704 -52.84 34.07 18.21
C ASP A 704 -52.61 33.73 16.74
N VAL A 705 -51.35 33.78 16.28
CA VAL A 705 -50.92 33.23 15.00
C VAL A 705 -50.21 31.91 15.26
N THR A 706 -50.72 30.81 14.73
CA THR A 706 -50.17 29.47 14.94
C THR A 706 -49.85 28.79 13.61
N GLY A 707 -48.92 27.84 13.62
CA GLY A 707 -48.62 26.98 12.48
C GLY A 707 -47.65 25.86 12.82
N THR A 708 -47.43 24.95 11.88
CA THR A 708 -46.53 23.80 12.05
C THR A 708 -45.34 23.92 11.11
N LEU A 709 -44.12 23.99 11.64
CA LEU A 709 -42.90 23.89 10.86
C LEU A 709 -42.65 22.43 10.47
N ASN A 710 -42.72 22.15 9.18
CA ASN A 710 -42.27 20.89 8.60
C ASN A 710 -40.81 21.03 8.13
N PHE A 711 -39.91 20.32 8.80
CA PHE A 711 -38.47 20.53 8.70
C PHE A 711 -37.74 19.26 8.28
N TYR A 712 -37.05 19.33 7.15
CA TYR A 712 -36.15 18.28 6.68
C TYR A 712 -34.71 18.75 6.78
N GLU A 713 -33.82 17.84 7.16
CA GLU A 713 -32.40 18.13 7.17
C GLU A 713 -31.54 16.93 6.82
N LEU A 714 -30.55 17.19 5.97
CA LEU A 714 -29.36 16.38 5.78
C LEU A 714 -28.17 17.07 6.45
N ALA A 715 -27.73 16.55 7.60
CA ALA A 715 -26.57 17.04 8.35
C ALA A 715 -25.35 16.14 8.11
N SER A 716 -24.28 16.74 7.60
CA SER A 716 -23.02 16.10 7.23
C SER A 716 -21.90 16.59 8.13
N SER A 717 -21.12 15.70 8.72
CA SER A 717 -20.09 16.07 9.70
C SER A 717 -18.83 15.22 9.63
N ILE A 718 -17.73 15.80 10.11
CA ILE A 718 -16.50 15.09 10.41
C ILE A 718 -16.40 14.95 11.91
N ARG A 719 -16.24 13.71 12.35
CA ARG A 719 -16.10 13.29 13.74
C ARG A 719 -14.66 12.83 14.02
N TYR A 720 -14.14 13.24 15.17
CA TYR A 720 -12.86 12.80 15.71
C TYR A 720 -13.04 12.07 17.05
N ASN A 721 -12.69 10.80 17.08
CA ASN A 721 -12.70 9.98 18.29
C ASN A 721 -11.47 10.28 19.15
N LEU A 722 -11.72 10.74 20.38
CA LEU A 722 -10.68 11.02 21.37
C LEU A 722 -10.04 9.70 21.87
N LEU A 723 -10.84 8.63 21.98
CA LEU A 723 -10.39 7.28 22.30
C LEU A 723 -10.93 6.27 21.29
N THR A 724 -10.22 5.16 21.09
CA THR A 724 -10.56 4.08 20.14
C THR A 724 -11.02 2.79 20.83
N GLY A 725 -11.14 2.81 22.17
CA GLY A 725 -11.55 1.68 23.00
C GLY A 725 -13.04 1.34 22.91
N GLY A 726 -13.54 0.52 23.84
CA GLY A 726 -14.96 0.10 23.92
C GLY A 726 -15.93 1.26 24.17
N ILE A 727 -15.40 2.37 24.66
CA ILE A 727 -16.08 3.64 24.85
C ILE A 727 -15.31 4.68 24.03
N GLN A 728 -16.00 5.38 23.13
CA GLN A 728 -15.41 6.34 22.22
C GLN A 728 -16.07 7.70 22.40
N PRO A 729 -15.55 8.56 23.30
CA PRO A 729 -15.92 9.96 23.33
C PRO A 729 -15.38 10.66 22.08
N TYR A 730 -16.16 11.57 21.51
CA TYR A 730 -15.81 12.23 20.26
C TYR A 730 -16.29 13.67 20.19
N LEU A 731 -15.65 14.43 19.31
CA LEU A 731 -16.08 15.76 18.88
C LEU A 731 -16.47 15.70 17.41
N LYS A 732 -17.41 16.54 16.99
CA LYS A 732 -17.80 16.66 15.59
C LYS A 732 -18.02 18.11 15.18
N VAL A 733 -17.77 18.38 13.90
CA VAL A 733 -18.08 19.65 13.25
C VAL A 733 -18.58 19.37 11.83
N GLY A 734 -19.52 20.17 11.36
CA GLY A 734 -20.16 19.87 10.09
C GLY A 734 -21.01 21.00 9.55
N TYR A 735 -21.69 20.68 8.46
CA TYR A 735 -22.62 21.54 7.75
C TYR A 735 -23.82 20.71 7.28
N GLY A 736 -24.90 21.38 6.90
CA GLY A 736 -26.11 20.70 6.51
C GLY A 736 -26.95 21.51 5.54
N TRP A 737 -27.84 20.78 4.88
CA TRP A 737 -28.91 21.30 4.04
C TRP A 737 -30.19 21.10 4.81
N SER A 738 -30.80 22.20 5.22
CA SER A 738 -32.14 22.21 5.79
C SER A 738 -33.10 22.88 4.83
N TRP A 739 -34.25 22.25 4.62
CA TRP A 739 -35.34 22.79 3.84
C TRP A 739 -36.64 22.55 4.59
N TYR A 740 -37.49 23.56 4.57
CA TYR A 740 -38.65 23.59 5.44
C TYR A 740 -39.74 24.47 4.87
N ARG A 741 -40.93 24.29 5.40
CA ARG A 741 -42.08 25.16 5.18
C ARG A 741 -42.93 25.17 6.44
N VAL A 742 -43.68 26.24 6.64
CA VAL A 742 -44.72 26.27 7.67
C VAL A 742 -46.04 25.86 7.02
N THR A 743 -46.75 24.93 7.63
CA THR A 743 -48.06 24.44 7.20
C THR A 743 -49.11 24.75 8.26
N ASP A 744 -50.38 24.61 7.89
CA ASP A 744 -51.51 24.72 8.82
C ASP A 744 -51.55 26.07 9.56
N ILE A 745 -51.21 27.16 8.86
CA ILE A 745 -51.21 28.50 9.46
C ILE A 745 -52.64 28.94 9.77
N ALA A 746 -52.88 29.35 11.02
CA ALA A 746 -54.17 29.79 11.52
C ALA A 746 -54.03 31.02 12.42
N THR A 747 -55.11 31.81 12.48
CA THR A 747 -55.27 32.96 13.37
C THR A 747 -56.47 32.70 14.28
N ASP A 748 -56.30 32.76 15.60
CA ASP A 748 -57.35 32.46 16.60
C ASP A 748 -58.06 31.11 16.34
N GLY A 749 -57.28 30.10 15.90
CA GLY A 749 -57.79 28.77 15.54
C GLY A 749 -58.53 28.68 14.20
N VAL A 750 -58.65 29.79 13.45
CA VAL A 750 -59.25 29.81 12.11
C VAL A 750 -58.15 29.77 11.04
N PRO A 751 -58.09 28.72 10.19
CA PRO A 751 -57.10 28.63 9.11
C PRO A 751 -57.13 29.84 8.16
N LEU A 752 -55.98 30.17 7.60
CA LEU A 752 -55.88 31.14 6.52
C LEU A 752 -56.48 30.60 5.21
N SER A 753 -56.72 31.48 4.25
CA SER A 753 -57.22 31.09 2.93
C SER A 753 -56.23 30.21 2.16
N ASP A 754 -54.94 30.46 2.36
CA ASP A 754 -53.82 29.61 1.92
C ASP A 754 -52.93 29.28 3.14
N PRO A 755 -53.21 28.20 3.88
CA PRO A 755 -52.57 27.90 5.15
C PRO A 755 -51.14 27.35 5.02
N ASP A 756 -50.68 27.03 3.80
CA ASP A 756 -49.35 26.48 3.55
C ASP A 756 -48.40 27.56 3.04
N GLY A 757 -47.35 27.84 3.82
CA GLY A 757 -46.26 28.72 3.41
C GLY A 757 -45.42 28.13 2.27
N PRO A 758 -44.67 28.98 1.54
CA PRO A 758 -43.79 28.52 0.47
C PRO A 758 -42.65 27.66 1.02
N TRP A 759 -42.13 26.76 0.19
CA TRP A 759 -40.90 26.05 0.53
C TRP A 759 -39.70 26.99 0.57
N ILE A 760 -38.98 26.93 1.68
CA ILE A 760 -37.71 27.61 1.85
C ILE A 760 -36.60 26.59 1.59
N ARG A 761 -35.67 26.95 0.68
CA ARG A 761 -34.50 26.14 0.31
C ARG A 761 -34.81 24.73 -0.22
N GLN A 762 -35.96 24.54 -0.88
CA GLN A 762 -36.32 23.25 -1.49
C GLN A 762 -35.16 22.70 -2.34
N PRO A 763 -34.83 21.39 -2.28
CA PRO A 763 -33.73 20.82 -3.05
C PRO A 763 -33.98 20.91 -4.56
N THR A 764 -33.48 21.97 -5.20
CA THR A 764 -33.59 22.22 -6.64
C THR A 764 -32.26 22.73 -7.20
N PHE A 765 -32.03 22.54 -8.51
CA PHE A 765 -30.83 23.06 -9.18
C PHE A 765 -30.83 24.59 -9.32
N PHE A 766 -32.02 25.19 -9.31
CA PHE A 766 -32.23 26.63 -9.41
C PHE A 766 -33.22 27.08 -8.33
N PRO A 767 -32.91 28.17 -7.58
CA PRO A 767 -31.67 28.94 -7.62
C PRO A 767 -30.45 28.14 -7.09
N ASN A 768 -29.25 28.49 -7.56
CA ASN A 768 -28.00 27.82 -7.15
C ASN A 768 -27.73 27.88 -5.64
N THR A 769 -28.39 28.80 -4.92
CA THR A 769 -28.35 28.92 -3.47
C THR A 769 -28.88 27.66 -2.77
N ASN A 770 -29.74 26.86 -3.40
CA ASN A 770 -30.25 25.61 -2.84
C ASN A 770 -29.23 24.46 -2.90
N LEU A 771 -28.16 24.60 -3.69
CA LEU A 771 -27.09 23.61 -3.77
C LEU A 771 -26.07 23.76 -2.63
N TRP A 772 -26.00 24.92 -1.98
CA TRP A 772 -25.04 25.20 -0.91
C TRP A 772 -25.64 24.94 0.48
N PRO A 773 -24.84 24.43 1.43
CA PRO A 773 -25.31 24.20 2.79
C PRO A 773 -25.71 25.53 3.44
N ASN A 774 -26.81 25.52 4.16
CA ASN A 774 -27.36 26.67 4.88
C ASN A 774 -27.27 26.53 6.40
N THR A 775 -26.74 25.40 6.88
CA THR A 775 -26.60 25.10 8.30
C THR A 775 -25.16 24.72 8.60
N THR A 776 -24.61 25.20 9.71
CA THR A 776 -23.35 24.75 10.29
C THR A 776 -23.61 24.19 11.69
N HIS A 777 -22.81 23.23 12.13
CA HIS A 777 -22.99 22.66 13.46
C HIS A 777 -21.68 22.15 14.05
N TRP A 778 -21.67 22.04 15.36
CA TRP A 778 -20.61 21.40 16.12
C TRP A 778 -21.21 20.67 17.32
N GLY A 779 -20.51 19.67 17.83
CA GLY A 779 -21.04 18.86 18.90
C GLY A 779 -20.04 17.87 19.48
N ALA A 780 -20.53 17.11 20.45
CA ALA A 780 -19.79 16.07 21.12
C ALA A 780 -20.71 14.89 21.42
N GLY A 781 -20.14 13.70 21.52
CA GLY A 781 -20.91 12.51 21.84
C GLY A 781 -20.06 11.39 22.42
N LEU A 782 -20.76 10.31 22.75
CA LEU A 782 -20.21 9.10 23.32
C LEU A 782 -20.81 7.90 22.59
N GLU A 783 -19.94 7.01 22.10
CA GLU A 783 -20.34 5.73 21.53
C GLU A 783 -19.86 4.58 22.42
N PHE A 784 -20.77 3.65 22.73
CA PHE A 784 -20.56 2.49 23.59
C PHE A 784 -20.80 1.20 22.81
N PHE A 785 -19.79 0.33 22.72
CA PHE A 785 -19.88 -0.94 21.98
C PHE A 785 -20.47 -2.05 22.84
N LEU A 786 -21.63 -2.57 22.42
CA LEU A 786 -22.30 -3.72 23.03
C LEU A 786 -21.69 -5.04 22.55
N LEU A 787 -21.40 -5.12 21.25
CA LEU A 787 -20.80 -6.27 20.59
C LEU A 787 -19.67 -5.79 19.68
N ARG A 788 -18.57 -6.56 19.64
CA ARG A 788 -17.44 -6.32 18.75
C ARG A 788 -17.23 -7.53 17.84
N SER A 789 -16.78 -7.26 16.63
CA SER A 789 -16.47 -8.14 15.51
C SER A 789 -15.57 -9.36 15.81
N ASN A 790 -14.98 -9.44 17.01
CA ASN A 790 -14.26 -10.63 17.49
C ASN A 790 -15.20 -11.68 18.16
N ALA A 791 -16.50 -11.43 18.23
CA ALA A 791 -17.48 -12.35 18.80
C ALA A 791 -17.68 -13.59 17.90
N PRO A 792 -17.82 -14.83 18.46
CA PRO A 792 -17.84 -16.07 17.68
C PRO A 792 -18.95 -16.20 16.64
N LEU A 793 -20.11 -15.56 16.87
CA LEU A 793 -21.33 -15.75 16.07
C LEU A 793 -21.59 -14.63 15.02
N PHE A 794 -20.95 -13.46 15.16
CA PHE A 794 -21.17 -12.29 14.29
C PHE A 794 -19.84 -11.64 13.88
N ARG A 795 -18.90 -12.44 13.36
CA ARG A 795 -17.59 -11.93 12.91
C ARG A 795 -17.79 -10.86 11.82
N GLY A 796 -17.11 -9.72 12.00
CA GLY A 796 -17.19 -8.60 11.05
C GLY A 796 -18.39 -7.67 11.23
N VAL A 797 -19.13 -7.76 12.35
CA VAL A 797 -20.19 -6.80 12.69
C VAL A 797 -19.98 -6.29 14.12
N ASP A 798 -19.94 -4.97 14.30
CA ASP A 798 -20.01 -4.32 15.61
C ASP A 798 -21.43 -3.79 15.86
N VAL A 799 -21.88 -3.82 17.11
CA VAL A 799 -23.14 -3.18 17.53
C VAL A 799 -22.85 -2.21 18.67
N SER A 800 -23.27 -0.96 18.54
CA SER A 800 -23.04 0.09 19.52
C SER A 800 -24.30 0.95 19.77
N LEU A 801 -24.28 1.64 20.90
CA LEU A 801 -25.22 2.70 21.23
C LEU A 801 -24.47 4.03 21.25
N LYS A 802 -25.05 5.05 20.63
CA LYS A 802 -24.44 6.37 20.50
C LYS A 802 -25.36 7.43 21.05
N GLY A 803 -24.87 8.25 21.98
CA GLY A 803 -25.55 9.45 22.48
C GLY A 803 -24.75 10.70 22.11
N GLU A 804 -25.41 11.73 21.60
CA GLU A 804 -24.73 12.97 21.20
C GLU A 804 -25.54 14.24 21.44
N TRP A 805 -24.80 15.32 21.66
CA TRP A 805 -25.30 16.68 21.70
C TRP A 805 -24.65 17.48 20.57
N ALA A 806 -25.44 18.31 19.89
CA ALA A 806 -24.92 19.23 18.87
C ALA A 806 -25.70 20.54 18.81
N SER A 807 -24.98 21.63 18.57
CA SER A 807 -25.53 22.97 18.35
C SER A 807 -25.46 23.30 16.85
N TYR A 808 -26.60 23.71 16.29
CA TYR A 808 -26.78 24.04 14.90
C TYR A 808 -27.06 25.54 14.74
N HIS A 809 -26.50 26.12 13.69
CA HIS A 809 -26.74 27.49 13.27
C HIS A 809 -27.19 27.48 11.81
N SER A 810 -28.42 27.94 11.54
CA SER A 810 -29.04 27.90 10.22
C SER A 810 -29.37 29.32 9.74
N GLY A 811 -29.04 29.63 8.49
CA GLY A 811 -29.56 30.83 7.84
C GLY A 811 -31.00 30.60 7.36
N LEU A 812 -31.94 31.50 7.72
CA LEU A 812 -33.36 31.31 7.40
C LEU A 812 -33.69 31.49 5.90
N GLY A 813 -32.80 32.10 5.11
CA GLY A 813 -32.99 32.22 3.66
C GLY A 813 -34.19 33.08 3.22
N VAL A 814 -34.81 33.83 4.13
CA VAL A 814 -35.86 34.82 3.88
C VAL A 814 -35.22 36.13 3.37
N SER A 815 -35.89 36.85 2.46
CA SER A 815 -35.39 38.12 1.90
C SER A 815 -35.29 39.22 2.97
N PHE A 816 -34.29 40.09 2.87
CA PHE A 816 -34.06 41.16 3.84
C PHE A 816 -35.20 42.21 3.88
N GLU A 817 -35.90 42.43 2.76
CA GLU A 817 -37.08 43.31 2.72
C GLU A 817 -38.23 42.79 3.59
N ASN A 818 -38.38 41.48 3.71
CA ASN A 818 -39.34 40.85 4.62
C ASN A 818 -38.78 40.77 6.05
N ALA A 819 -37.46 40.60 6.23
CA ALA A 819 -36.83 40.49 7.55
C ALA A 819 -36.77 41.83 8.32
N ALA A 820 -36.61 42.96 7.63
CA ALA A 820 -36.64 44.30 8.25
C ALA A 820 -38.04 44.66 8.80
N LEU A 821 -39.10 44.14 8.17
CA LEU A 821 -40.49 44.21 8.66
C LEU A 821 -40.72 43.34 9.91
N LEU A 822 -39.83 42.38 10.17
CA LEU A 822 -39.87 41.43 11.29
C LEU A 822 -38.82 41.75 12.38
N GLY A 823 -38.28 42.97 12.38
CA GLY A 823 -37.37 43.44 13.44
C GLY A 823 -35.91 42.97 13.34
N PHE A 824 -35.49 42.37 12.21
CA PHE A 824 -34.10 41.92 12.05
C PHE A 824 -33.19 43.00 11.45
N ASP A 825 -32.08 43.29 12.13
CA ASP A 825 -31.03 44.23 11.67
C ASP A 825 -30.10 43.65 10.57
N SER A 826 -30.21 42.34 10.28
CA SER A 826 -29.40 41.64 9.27
C SER A 826 -30.12 40.37 8.75
N GLN A 827 -29.49 39.59 7.86
CA GLN A 827 -30.08 38.33 7.40
C GLN A 827 -30.41 37.41 8.59
N PRO A 828 -31.66 36.94 8.72
CA PRO A 828 -32.07 36.21 9.90
C PRO A 828 -31.41 34.82 9.95
N SER A 829 -30.84 34.51 11.11
CA SER A 829 -30.18 33.24 11.41
C SER A 829 -30.68 32.73 12.74
N VAL A 830 -30.87 31.43 12.85
CA VAL A 830 -31.44 30.77 14.02
C VAL A 830 -30.48 29.72 14.57
N THR A 831 -30.52 29.50 15.88
CA THR A 831 -29.79 28.41 16.50
C THR A 831 -30.73 27.37 17.09
N ARG A 832 -30.29 26.11 17.11
CA ARG A 832 -30.98 25.03 17.82
C ARG A 832 -29.99 24.09 18.47
N SER A 833 -30.36 23.56 19.62
CA SER A 833 -29.58 22.51 20.29
C SER A 833 -30.27 21.17 20.11
N THR A 834 -29.52 20.11 19.92
CA THR A 834 -30.07 18.78 19.64
C THR A 834 -29.47 17.76 20.59
N LEU A 835 -30.30 16.79 20.97
CA LEU A 835 -29.91 15.58 21.69
C LEU A 835 -30.35 14.39 20.87
N SER A 836 -29.43 13.48 20.58
CA SER A 836 -29.70 12.33 19.72
C SER A 836 -29.20 11.04 20.34
N PHE A 837 -29.97 9.97 20.17
CA PHE A 837 -29.64 8.62 20.62
C PHE A 837 -29.84 7.63 19.47
N PHE A 838 -28.78 6.90 19.10
CA PHE A 838 -28.77 5.95 17.99
C PHE A 838 -28.37 4.55 18.44
N GLY A 839 -29.04 3.54 17.87
CA GLY A 839 -28.47 2.20 17.74
C GLY A 839 -27.69 2.12 16.43
N VAL A 840 -26.46 1.62 16.47
CA VAL A 840 -25.53 1.63 15.34
C VAL A 840 -25.01 0.22 15.08
N VAL A 841 -24.99 -0.16 13.80
CA VAL A 841 -24.39 -1.40 13.30
C VAL A 841 -23.23 -1.03 12.38
N SER A 842 -22.03 -1.53 12.68
CA SER A 842 -20.82 -1.29 11.88
C SER A 842 -20.35 -2.55 11.18
N PHE A 843 -19.72 -2.36 10.01
CA PHE A 843 -19.20 -3.40 9.13
C PHE A 843 -17.71 -3.18 8.83
#